data_AF-A0A838XKE9-F1
#
_entry.id   AF-A0A838XKE9-F1
#
_cell.length_a   1.000
_cell.length_b   1.000
_cell.length_c   1.000
_cell.angle_alpha   90.00
_cell.angle_beta   90.00
_cell.angle_gamma   90.00
#
_symmetry.space_group_name_H-M   'P 1'
#
loop_
_entity.id
_entity.type
_entity.pdbx_description
1 polymer ?
#
loop_
_entity_poly.entity_id
_entity_poly.type
_entity_poly.pdbx_seq_one_letter_code
_entity_poly.pdbx_strand_id
1 'polypeptide(L)'
;MRRLRGRDRLVALIGAWHQGEALVACEPVRLLEDWDDVDLPRHDFDGFGGGWIGAWGYRLGRHVEHLSEGPPRPIPQPDHRVGFYDLVLRRVRGVWWLESLGEPAPARVDALLRAISTPGKPGAFTAGTFAMTPSPEEHRAAVGRALEHIRAGDIFQVNLCARLEAPFDGDPLDAFCAGVETLRPAYAAYVSSPEGVLASLSPELFLRRTGDEVLTSPIKGTAPLSADPRDLEASAKNRAENVMIVDLMRNDLGRVAVPGSVRVPALNRLERHAVWHLVSDVVGHLPAGVGDGDLLRATFPPGSVTGAPKVRAMEIAAELEATGRDAYTGAIGHVSATAGMELNVVIRTFEFARDARGEWRVWLGVGGGIVADSDPDDEYAECLVKARPLITAIGGRLDLVATDHDATSPPEPAVREPAEPADLSRGVFETLLVHDDRALDLDAHLARLDASVRAVYGTTVRAGLEDAVRRRVAGLTGRHRLRIDAVPADDDVRVSMSTAPLDGTPPSWDLAPRVVPGGLGQHKWVDRSLVPATERGEPLLIDADGSVLETGRASVFAVLDDGLHTPALDGRVLPGTTRARVIELALGLGVPVFQHRLTTADLAAATEVFATNALRGIVPVTSCEGVGAWPAGPLTARLAEAHAAARDGSWHPGAAPATGRSTDPSLPGRPRVLFVDNYDSFVFNLVQYVGELGAETEVVRNDAASVDDLLTGGFTHVVVSPGPGTPADAGISAEVVRRFGSHVPVLGVCLGHQVIGEVFGARVVRAEQVVHGKSSLVHHEGAGVFAGLPSPLVCARYHSLVVEDLPPTLEVTARTGSGIVMGLRHRTLPIEGVQVHPESILTSRGHDLLATFLRRGTASAPV
;
A
#
# COMPACT_ATOMS: atom_id res chain seq x y z
N MET A 1 8.34 17.40 34.18
CA MET A 1 8.57 18.38 33.09
C MET A 1 8.49 19.83 33.54
N ARG A 2 7.33 20.41 33.92
CA ARG A 2 7.20 21.84 34.28
C ARG A 2 8.21 22.37 35.32
N ARG A 3 8.66 21.55 36.28
CA ARG A 3 9.70 21.92 37.26
C ARG A 3 11.12 22.00 36.67
N LEU A 4 11.33 21.45 35.48
CA LEU A 4 12.60 21.48 34.74
C LEU A 4 12.61 22.56 33.67
N ARG A 5 11.61 23.46 33.66
CA ARG A 5 11.56 24.60 32.76
C ARG A 5 12.84 25.43 32.84
N GLY A 6 13.36 25.84 31.68
CA GLY A 6 14.57 26.64 31.57
C GLY A 6 15.89 25.89 31.82
N ARG A 7 15.83 24.59 32.15
CA ARG A 7 17.03 23.74 32.14
C ARG A 7 17.53 23.60 30.71
N ASP A 8 18.85 23.58 30.55
CA ASP A 8 19.44 23.47 29.21
C ASP A 8 19.01 22.15 28.54
N ARG A 9 18.60 22.27 27.27
CA ARG A 9 18.19 21.15 26.41
C ARG A 9 17.35 20.08 27.11
N LEU A 10 16.22 20.50 27.67
CA LEU A 10 15.21 19.61 28.22
C LEU A 10 14.61 18.75 27.11
N VAL A 11 14.67 17.43 27.29
CA VAL A 11 14.01 16.44 26.44
C VAL A 11 12.98 15.65 27.24
N ALA A 12 11.89 15.26 26.58
CA ALA A 12 10.95 14.28 27.11
C ALA A 12 10.37 13.41 26.01
N LEU A 13 10.30 12.10 26.23
CA LEU A 13 9.64 11.13 25.37
C LEU A 13 8.54 10.47 26.20
N ILE A 14 7.27 10.55 25.77
CA ILE A 14 6.10 10.10 26.53
C ILE A 14 5.16 9.31 25.62
N GLY A 15 4.65 8.17 26.09
CA GLY A 15 3.67 7.36 25.35
C GLY A 15 4.18 5.94 25.16
N ALA A 16 4.23 5.48 23.92
CA ALA A 16 4.65 4.14 23.50
C ALA A 16 6.18 3.96 23.43
N TRP A 17 6.96 5.00 23.69
CA TRP A 17 8.44 4.94 23.75
C TRP A 17 8.94 3.90 24.73
N HIS A 18 10.00 3.18 24.37
CA HIS A 18 10.68 2.20 25.21
C HIS A 18 9.70 1.30 25.97
N GLN A 19 8.82 0.62 25.23
CA GLN A 19 7.79 -0.29 25.77
C GLN A 19 6.72 0.38 26.65
N GLY A 20 6.32 1.62 26.33
CA GLY A 20 5.20 2.29 27.00
C GLY A 20 5.59 3.16 28.19
N GLU A 21 6.83 3.66 28.18
CA GLU A 21 7.43 4.39 29.29
C GLU A 21 7.50 5.89 29.03
N ALA A 22 7.96 6.65 30.04
CA ALA A 22 8.28 8.06 29.88
C ALA A 22 9.73 8.33 30.27
N LEU A 23 10.44 9.05 29.40
CA LEU A 23 11.83 9.45 29.58
C LEU A 23 11.89 10.96 29.67
N VAL A 24 12.63 11.51 30.64
CA VAL A 24 12.88 12.94 30.77
C VAL A 24 14.34 13.17 31.13
N ALA A 25 15.04 14.01 30.38
CA ALA A 25 16.43 14.34 30.64
C ALA A 25 16.70 15.82 30.34
N CYS A 26 17.75 16.38 30.93
CA CYS A 26 18.21 17.74 30.66
C CYS A 26 19.73 17.81 30.91
N GLU A 27 20.35 18.91 30.47
CA GLU A 27 21.78 19.17 30.69
C GLU A 27 22.65 18.03 30.12
N PRO A 28 22.65 17.84 28.77
CA PRO A 28 23.44 16.79 28.15
C PRO A 28 24.94 17.04 28.41
N VAL A 29 25.71 15.97 28.54
CA VAL A 29 27.17 16.07 28.80
C VAL A 29 27.97 16.28 27.52
N ARG A 30 27.40 15.94 26.36
CA ARG A 30 27.97 16.16 25.03
C ARG A 30 26.86 16.46 24.03
N LEU A 31 27.19 17.18 22.97
CA LEU A 31 26.31 17.39 21.82
C LEU A 31 26.83 16.55 20.65
N LEU A 32 25.92 16.10 19.81
CA LEU A 32 26.27 15.34 18.61
C LEU A 32 26.85 16.31 17.57
N GLU A 33 28.09 16.09 17.14
CA GLU A 33 28.76 16.93 16.12
C GLU A 33 28.33 16.46 14.72
N ASP A 34 28.68 15.23 14.37
CA ASP A 34 28.25 14.57 13.13
C ASP A 34 26.95 13.81 13.33
N TRP A 35 25.95 14.08 12.49
CA TRP A 35 24.56 13.64 12.69
C TRP A 35 24.35 12.12 12.76
N ASP A 36 25.29 11.35 12.22
CA ASP A 36 25.28 9.90 12.08
C ASP A 36 26.30 9.19 12.99
N ASP A 37 27.12 9.92 13.75
CA ASP A 37 28.03 9.36 14.77
C ASP A 37 27.27 9.01 16.07
N VAL A 38 26.28 8.14 15.92
CA VAL A 38 25.34 7.77 16.99
C VAL A 38 25.64 6.40 17.59
N ASP A 39 26.67 5.72 17.10
CA ASP A 39 26.98 4.35 17.48
C ASP A 39 27.44 4.26 18.94
N LEU A 40 26.80 3.36 19.68
CA LEU A 40 27.10 3.09 21.08
C LEU A 40 27.36 1.60 21.31
N PRO A 41 28.29 1.23 22.21
CA PRO A 41 28.48 -0.16 22.58
C PRO A 41 27.19 -0.71 23.20
N ARG A 42 26.79 -1.92 22.80
CA ARG A 42 25.58 -2.55 23.34
C ARG A 42 25.87 -3.16 24.70
N HIS A 43 24.98 -2.92 25.66
CA HIS A 43 25.08 -3.43 27.03
C HIS A 43 23.82 -4.21 27.41
N ASP A 44 24.01 -5.40 27.96
CA ASP A 44 22.93 -6.23 28.48
C ASP A 44 22.65 -5.83 29.94
N PHE A 45 21.79 -4.81 30.09
CA PHE A 45 21.39 -4.26 31.38
C PHE A 45 19.90 -3.90 31.36
N ASP A 46 19.20 -4.22 32.45
CA ASP A 46 17.79 -3.89 32.63
C ASP A 46 17.64 -2.41 33.02
N GLY A 47 17.53 -1.53 32.01
CA GLY A 47 17.64 -0.09 32.17
C GLY A 47 17.53 0.67 30.83
N PHE A 48 17.13 1.93 30.86
CA PHE A 48 17.38 2.85 29.74
C PHE A 48 18.82 3.41 29.80
N GLY A 49 19.32 3.65 31.02
CA GLY A 49 20.67 4.13 31.34
C GLY A 49 20.91 5.59 30.91
N GLY A 50 20.86 5.83 29.61
CA GLY A 50 21.18 7.08 28.95
C GLY A 50 21.45 6.87 27.45
N GLY A 51 21.86 7.93 26.76
CA GLY A 51 22.21 7.85 25.35
C GLY A 51 21.98 9.16 24.59
N TRP A 52 22.02 9.07 23.27
CA TRP A 52 21.67 10.16 22.37
C TRP A 52 20.16 10.34 22.37
N ILE A 53 19.67 11.54 22.69
CA ILE A 53 18.24 11.88 22.66
C ILE A 53 18.09 13.22 21.95
N GLY A 54 17.16 13.31 21.01
CA GLY A 54 16.98 14.54 20.24
C GLY A 54 16.22 14.36 18.94
N ALA A 55 16.48 15.28 18.00
CA ALA A 55 15.87 15.29 16.68
C ALA A 55 16.90 15.49 15.56
N TRP A 56 16.64 14.83 14.44
CA TRP A 56 17.35 14.89 13.17
C TRP A 56 16.42 15.52 12.14
N GLY A 57 16.81 16.64 11.54
CA GLY A 57 16.01 17.39 10.59
C GLY A 57 16.08 16.81 9.17
N TYR A 58 15.03 17.06 8.39
CA TYR A 58 14.87 16.61 7.00
C TYR A 58 16.05 17.00 6.12
N ARG A 59 16.62 18.20 6.34
CA ARG A 59 17.76 18.73 5.57
C ARG A 59 18.99 17.83 5.65
N LEU A 60 19.11 16.93 6.64
CA LEU A 60 20.18 15.95 6.71
C LEU A 60 20.17 14.96 5.53
N GLY A 61 19.05 14.81 4.82
CA GLY A 61 19.00 14.02 3.59
C GLY A 61 20.03 14.46 2.54
N ARG A 62 20.44 15.74 2.53
CA ARG A 62 21.49 16.25 1.63
C ARG A 62 22.91 15.75 1.95
N HIS A 63 23.09 15.17 3.15
CA HIS A 63 24.35 14.52 3.53
C HIS A 63 24.40 13.06 3.03
N VAL A 64 23.24 12.51 2.65
CA VAL A 64 23.11 11.15 2.10
C VAL A 64 23.04 11.20 0.57
N GLU A 65 22.32 12.17 0.01
CA GLU A 65 22.04 12.28 -1.43
C GLU A 65 22.41 13.67 -1.96
N HIS A 66 22.77 13.74 -3.24
CA HIS A 66 23.03 15.00 -3.93
C HIS A 66 21.71 15.68 -4.30
N LEU A 67 21.28 16.67 -3.49
CA LEU A 67 20.00 17.35 -3.64
C LEU A 67 20.16 18.84 -3.89
N SER A 68 19.26 19.42 -4.68
CA SER A 68 19.13 20.87 -4.88
C SER A 68 18.83 21.61 -3.58
N GLU A 69 19.23 22.89 -3.48
CA GLU A 69 18.79 23.73 -2.37
C GLU A 69 17.28 23.99 -2.46
N GLY A 70 16.57 23.69 -1.37
CA GLY A 70 15.15 24.02 -1.23
C GLY A 70 14.91 25.47 -0.81
N PRO A 71 13.62 25.90 -0.80
CA PRO A 71 13.23 27.23 -0.33
C PRO A 71 13.72 27.51 1.10
N PRO A 72 14.11 28.75 1.43
CA PRO A 72 14.52 29.09 2.79
C PRO A 72 13.34 29.06 3.76
N ARG A 73 13.65 28.91 5.06
CA ARG A 73 12.71 29.19 6.14
C ARG A 73 12.86 30.64 6.62
N PRO A 74 11.76 31.31 7.06
CA PRO A 74 11.86 32.63 7.66
C PRO A 74 12.76 32.68 8.89
N ILE A 75 12.73 31.62 9.71
CA ILE A 75 13.57 31.49 10.90
C ILE A 75 14.29 30.13 10.79
N PRO A 76 15.52 30.12 10.26
CA PRO A 76 16.30 28.88 10.11
C PRO A 76 16.48 28.16 11.44
N GLN A 77 16.41 26.82 11.40
CA GLN A 77 16.66 25.94 12.53
C GLN A 77 17.89 25.06 12.24
N PRO A 78 18.61 24.57 13.27
CA PRO A 78 19.72 23.66 13.07
C PRO A 78 19.26 22.33 12.45
N ASP A 79 20.14 21.70 11.66
CA ASP A 79 19.85 20.43 10.97
C ASP A 79 19.65 19.27 11.97
N HIS A 80 20.21 19.33 13.18
CA HIS A 80 19.93 18.39 14.28
C HIS A 80 20.05 19.05 15.66
N ARG A 81 19.40 18.43 16.65
CA ARG A 81 19.39 18.84 18.07
C ARG A 81 19.50 17.61 18.94
N VAL A 82 20.67 16.99 18.98
CA VAL A 82 20.90 15.72 19.68
C VAL A 82 21.94 15.91 20.78
N GLY A 83 21.57 15.52 21.99
CA GLY A 83 22.45 15.54 23.16
C GLY A 83 22.68 14.15 23.72
N PHE A 84 23.87 13.91 24.28
CA PHE A 84 24.15 12.71 25.06
C PHE A 84 23.76 12.94 26.52
N TYR A 85 22.77 12.19 26.98
CA TYR A 85 22.27 12.26 28.35
C TYR A 85 22.70 11.01 29.12
N ASP A 86 23.48 11.23 30.17
CA ASP A 86 24.01 10.24 31.11
C ASP A 86 23.19 10.15 32.41
N LEU A 87 22.14 10.97 32.55
CA LEU A 87 21.25 11.01 33.71
C LEU A 87 19.80 11.21 33.21
N VAL A 88 18.94 10.22 33.43
CA VAL A 88 17.58 10.16 32.87
C VAL A 88 16.57 9.84 33.95
N LEU A 89 15.46 10.58 33.97
CA LEU A 89 14.26 10.21 34.72
C LEU A 89 13.40 9.30 33.85
N ARG A 90 13.23 8.04 34.29
CA ARG A 90 12.47 7.01 33.58
C ARG A 90 11.24 6.63 34.39
N ARG A 91 10.06 6.58 33.76
CA ARG A 91 8.83 6.11 34.39
C ARG A 91 8.45 4.72 33.90
N VAL A 92 8.57 3.73 34.78
CA VAL A 92 8.23 2.33 34.51
C VAL A 92 7.10 1.91 35.42
N ARG A 93 6.00 1.38 34.85
CA ARG A 93 4.83 0.87 35.61
C ARG A 93 4.32 1.84 36.69
N GLY A 94 4.35 3.14 36.39
CA GLY A 94 3.89 4.20 37.28
C GLY A 94 4.93 4.74 38.26
N VAL A 95 6.10 4.12 38.39
CA VAL A 95 7.19 4.53 39.30
C VAL A 95 8.26 5.30 38.53
N TRP A 96 8.74 6.41 39.10
CA TRP A 96 9.86 7.18 38.54
C TRP A 96 11.19 6.70 39.13
N TRP A 97 12.11 6.37 38.24
CA TRP A 97 13.50 6.04 38.51
C TRP A 97 14.39 7.17 38.01
N LEU A 98 15.49 7.41 38.72
CA LEU A 98 16.59 8.21 38.23
C LEU A 98 17.72 7.26 37.86
N GLU A 99 17.97 7.11 36.56
CA GLU A 99 18.99 6.23 36.01
C GLU A 99 20.18 7.05 35.56
N SER A 100 21.38 6.48 35.66
CA SER A 100 22.61 7.11 35.18
C SER A 100 23.55 6.12 34.52
N LEU A 101 24.24 6.57 33.47
CA LEU A 101 25.38 5.88 32.90
C LEU A 101 26.65 6.30 33.67
N GLY A 102 27.14 5.41 34.53
CA GLY A 102 28.29 5.67 35.38
C GLY A 102 27.92 6.33 36.71
N GLU A 103 28.90 6.96 37.37
CA GLU A 103 28.70 7.67 38.64
C GLU A 103 28.40 9.16 38.38
N PRO A 104 27.13 9.60 38.53
CA PRO A 104 26.80 11.01 38.34
C PRO A 104 27.32 11.85 39.50
N ALA A 105 27.65 13.12 39.23
CA ALA A 105 28.01 14.06 40.28
C ALA A 105 26.85 14.19 41.32
N PRO A 106 27.09 13.94 42.62
CA PRO A 106 26.02 13.97 43.64
C PRO A 106 25.21 15.28 43.65
N ALA A 107 25.88 16.41 43.40
CA ALA A 107 25.24 17.71 43.34
C ALA A 107 24.19 17.82 42.21
N ARG A 108 24.41 17.16 41.06
CA ARG A 108 23.47 17.15 39.92
C ARG A 108 22.23 16.31 40.25
N VAL A 109 22.44 15.13 40.85
CA VAL A 109 21.37 14.26 41.35
C VAL A 109 20.51 15.00 42.36
N ASP A 110 21.13 15.56 43.40
CA ASP A 110 20.45 16.31 44.44
C ASP A 110 19.66 17.51 43.91
N ALA A 111 20.25 18.27 42.96
CA ALA A 111 19.58 19.40 42.35
C ALA A 111 18.35 18.98 41.53
N LEU A 112 18.43 17.85 40.82
CA LEU A 112 17.32 17.30 40.05
C LEU A 112 16.20 16.80 40.97
N LEU A 113 16.53 15.99 41.98
CA LEU A 113 15.58 15.47 42.97
C LEU A 113 14.86 16.60 43.72
N ARG A 114 15.60 17.63 44.15
CA ARG A 114 15.01 18.83 44.77
C ARG A 114 14.04 19.52 43.81
N ALA A 115 14.40 19.71 42.55
CA ALA A 115 13.54 20.39 41.59
C ALA A 115 12.18 19.68 41.38
N ILE A 116 12.21 18.34 41.29
CA ILE A 116 11.02 17.52 41.02
C ILE A 116 10.22 17.12 42.26
N SER A 117 10.71 17.42 43.46
CA SER A 117 10.08 17.05 44.75
C SER A 117 8.69 17.68 45.01
N THR A 118 8.25 18.60 44.16
CA THR A 118 6.96 19.29 44.29
C THR A 118 6.28 19.41 42.94
N PRO A 119 4.93 19.40 42.87
CA PRO A 119 4.21 19.57 41.60
C PRO A 119 4.53 20.88 40.88
N GLY A 120 4.64 20.82 39.55
CA GLY A 120 4.74 22.02 38.70
C GLY A 120 3.36 22.59 38.39
N LYS A 121 3.21 23.92 38.46
CA LYS A 121 1.97 24.61 38.08
C LYS A 121 1.99 24.90 36.57
N PRO A 122 0.87 24.67 35.85
CA PRO A 122 0.73 25.14 34.47
C PRO A 122 0.90 26.66 34.38
N GLY A 123 1.63 27.13 33.36
CA GLY A 123 1.61 28.52 32.94
C GLY A 123 0.47 28.78 31.95
N ALA A 124 0.04 30.04 31.87
CA ALA A 124 -0.87 30.47 30.81
C ALA A 124 -0.10 30.64 29.51
N PHE A 125 -0.75 30.33 28.39
CA PHE A 125 -0.23 30.56 27.05
C PHE A 125 -1.39 30.87 26.10
N THR A 126 -1.10 31.51 24.97
CA THR A 126 -2.06 31.75 23.89
C THR A 126 -1.40 31.48 22.55
N ALA A 127 -2.14 30.84 21.65
CA ALA A 127 -1.76 30.68 20.25
C ALA A 127 -2.71 31.49 19.38
N GLY A 128 -2.17 32.22 18.41
CA GLY A 128 -2.96 33.06 17.50
C GLY A 128 -3.79 32.27 16.48
N THR A 129 -4.29 32.99 15.49
CA THR A 129 -4.87 32.39 14.28
C THR A 129 -3.72 31.95 13.37
N PHE A 130 -3.74 30.68 12.96
CA PHE A 130 -2.77 30.11 12.04
C PHE A 130 -3.08 30.51 10.60
N ALA A 131 -2.08 31.05 9.91
CA ALA A 131 -2.10 31.30 8.47
C ALA A 131 -1.27 30.22 7.76
N MET A 132 -1.72 29.78 6.58
CA MET A 132 -1.02 28.77 5.79
C MET A 132 -0.23 29.40 4.65
N THR A 133 0.95 28.84 4.37
CA THR A 133 1.77 29.11 3.19
C THR A 133 2.17 27.78 2.58
N PRO A 134 1.93 27.54 1.28
CA PRO A 134 1.40 28.47 0.26
C PRO A 134 -0.08 28.85 0.45
N SER A 135 -0.53 29.86 -0.31
CA SER A 135 -1.95 30.15 -0.50
C SER A 135 -2.68 28.98 -1.20
N PRO A 136 -4.02 28.89 -1.16
CA PRO A 136 -4.76 27.85 -1.86
C PRO A 136 -4.43 27.75 -3.36
N GLU A 137 -4.27 28.89 -4.04
CA GLU A 137 -3.94 28.93 -5.47
C GLU A 137 -2.54 28.40 -5.76
N GLU A 138 -1.55 28.84 -4.98
CA GLU A 138 -0.16 28.36 -5.09
C GLU A 138 -0.05 26.86 -4.76
N HIS A 139 -0.80 26.37 -3.76
CA HIS A 139 -0.87 24.94 -3.44
C HIS A 139 -1.42 24.14 -4.62
N ARG A 140 -2.54 24.58 -5.21
CA ARG A 140 -3.13 23.93 -6.39
C ARG A 140 -2.15 23.89 -7.56
N ALA A 141 -1.42 24.99 -7.79
CA ALA A 141 -0.40 25.05 -8.82
C ALA A 141 0.74 24.04 -8.56
N ALA A 142 1.22 23.93 -7.33
CA ALA A 142 2.24 22.95 -6.94
C ALA A 142 1.76 21.50 -7.15
N VAL A 143 0.53 21.17 -6.74
CA VAL A 143 -0.06 19.85 -6.98
C VAL A 143 -0.20 19.58 -8.48
N GLY A 144 -0.68 20.56 -9.26
CA GLY A 144 -0.79 20.44 -10.72
C GLY A 144 0.56 20.11 -11.39
N ARG A 145 1.64 20.79 -10.98
CA ARG A 145 3.00 20.50 -11.45
C ARG A 145 3.50 19.11 -11.03
N ALA A 146 3.23 18.70 -9.79
CA ALA A 146 3.55 17.34 -9.34
C ALA A 146 2.84 16.27 -10.19
N LEU A 147 1.57 16.47 -10.54
CA LEU A 147 0.83 15.59 -11.45
C LEU A 147 1.44 15.54 -12.87
N GLU A 148 2.00 16.64 -13.36
CA GLU A 148 2.73 16.66 -14.64
C GLU A 148 4.01 15.81 -14.58
N HIS A 149 4.79 15.92 -13.49
CA HIS A 149 5.96 15.06 -13.26
C HIS A 149 5.58 13.58 -13.18
N ILE A 150 4.47 13.26 -12.50
CA ILE A 150 3.95 11.89 -12.44
C ILE A 150 3.62 11.38 -13.84
N ARG A 151 2.88 12.15 -14.64
CA ARG A 151 2.52 11.76 -16.03
C ARG A 151 3.73 11.68 -16.97
N ALA A 152 4.79 12.44 -16.69
CA ALA A 152 6.04 12.39 -17.44
C ALA A 152 6.88 11.14 -17.12
N GLY A 153 6.62 10.48 -15.99
CA GLY A 153 7.40 9.33 -15.51
C GLY A 153 8.55 9.71 -14.58
N ASP A 154 8.65 10.98 -14.15
CA ASP A 154 9.70 11.43 -13.24
C ASP A 154 9.53 10.86 -11.82
N ILE A 155 8.29 10.63 -11.39
CA ILE A 155 7.96 10.12 -10.05
C ILE A 155 6.67 9.32 -10.09
N PHE A 156 6.50 8.43 -9.12
CA PHE A 156 5.24 7.76 -8.83
C PHE A 156 4.39 8.57 -7.87
N GLN A 157 5.04 9.19 -6.88
CA GLN A 157 4.47 10.05 -5.85
C GLN A 157 5.49 11.06 -5.35
N VAL A 158 5.01 12.23 -4.95
CA VAL A 158 5.76 13.18 -4.12
C VAL A 158 4.90 13.65 -2.96
N ASN A 159 5.46 13.73 -1.76
CA ASN A 159 4.81 14.41 -0.66
C ASN A 159 5.08 15.90 -0.79
N LEU A 160 4.03 16.70 -0.99
CA LEU A 160 4.14 18.15 -0.93
C LEU A 160 3.70 18.65 0.44
N CYS A 161 4.44 19.61 0.99
CA CYS A 161 4.20 20.14 2.31
C CYS A 161 3.91 21.65 2.29
N ALA A 162 3.04 22.04 3.18
CA ALA A 162 2.70 23.42 3.52
C ALA A 162 3.05 23.69 4.99
N ARG A 163 3.13 24.97 5.32
CA ARG A 163 3.42 25.43 6.68
C ARG A 163 2.28 26.30 7.18
N LEU A 164 1.78 26.00 8.37
CA LEU A 164 0.93 26.89 9.12
C LEU A 164 1.74 27.64 10.18
N GLU A 165 1.44 28.91 10.40
CA GLU A 165 2.14 29.74 11.38
C GLU A 165 1.24 30.72 12.14
N ALA A 166 1.56 30.96 13.41
CA ALA A 166 0.88 31.94 14.25
C ALA A 166 1.84 32.64 15.23
N PRO A 167 1.47 33.83 15.75
CA PRO A 167 2.05 34.37 16.97
C PRO A 167 1.75 33.45 18.17
N PHE A 168 2.68 33.38 19.12
CA PHE A 168 2.53 32.62 20.35
C PHE A 168 2.98 33.46 21.55
N ASP A 169 2.26 33.37 22.66
CA ASP A 169 2.65 33.96 23.94
C ASP A 169 2.59 32.91 25.06
N GLY A 170 3.57 32.94 25.97
CA GLY A 170 3.76 31.94 27.01
C GLY A 170 4.95 31.00 26.78
N ASP A 171 4.94 29.83 27.42
CA ASP A 171 6.01 28.83 27.35
C ASP A 171 5.58 27.63 26.48
N PRO A 172 6.34 27.27 25.43
CA PRO A 172 6.05 26.10 24.59
C PRO A 172 5.84 24.78 25.35
N LEU A 173 6.45 24.62 26.52
CA LEU A 173 6.28 23.46 27.38
C LEU A 173 4.83 23.28 27.84
N ASP A 174 4.12 24.37 28.15
CA ASP A 174 2.72 24.28 28.57
C ASP A 174 1.79 23.94 27.39
N ALA A 175 2.09 24.45 26.19
CA ALA A 175 1.40 24.07 24.97
C ALA A 175 1.59 22.58 24.64
N PHE A 176 2.82 22.06 24.76
CA PHE A 176 3.10 20.63 24.63
C PHE A 176 2.30 19.80 25.63
N CYS A 177 2.31 20.16 26.92
CA CYS A 177 1.54 19.44 27.94
C CYS A 177 0.03 19.44 27.62
N ALA A 178 -0.54 20.57 27.18
CA ALA A 178 -1.94 20.65 26.79
C ALA A 178 -2.26 19.74 25.58
N GLY A 179 -1.38 19.73 24.58
CA GLY A 179 -1.48 18.84 23.42
C GLY A 179 -1.46 17.35 23.80
N VAL A 180 -0.55 16.95 24.68
CA VAL A 180 -0.46 15.57 25.18
C VAL A 180 -1.69 15.18 26.00
N GLU A 181 -2.16 16.04 26.91
CA GLU A 181 -3.36 15.78 27.73
C GLU A 181 -4.63 15.63 26.88
N THR A 182 -4.74 16.44 25.83
CA THR A 182 -5.91 16.47 24.93
C THR A 182 -5.91 15.32 23.94
N LEU A 183 -4.79 15.11 23.22
CA LEU A 183 -4.72 14.19 22.09
C LEU A 183 -4.22 12.80 22.45
N ARG A 184 -3.51 12.65 23.58
CA ARG A 184 -2.92 11.39 24.05
C ARG A 184 -2.20 10.64 22.92
N PRO A 185 -1.23 11.28 22.23
CA PRO A 185 -0.57 10.67 21.08
C PRO A 185 0.20 9.41 21.48
N ALA A 186 0.36 8.49 20.52
CA ALA A 186 1.18 7.29 20.71
C ALA A 186 2.63 7.66 21.04
N TYR A 187 3.22 8.62 20.32
CA TYR A 187 4.56 9.11 20.60
C TYR A 187 4.54 10.64 20.76
N ALA A 188 4.64 11.11 22.00
CA ALA A 188 4.90 12.52 22.27
C ALA A 188 6.40 12.74 22.52
N ALA A 189 6.97 13.79 21.93
CA ALA A 189 8.35 14.17 22.19
C ALA A 189 8.49 15.69 22.35
N TYR A 190 9.24 16.13 23.34
CA TYR A 190 9.62 17.51 23.58
C TYR A 190 11.13 17.62 23.50
N VAL A 191 11.67 18.54 22.70
CA VAL A 191 13.11 18.80 22.58
C VAL A 191 13.32 20.31 22.58
N SER A 192 13.93 20.84 23.62
CA SER A 192 14.32 22.26 23.65
C SER A 192 15.79 22.45 23.27
N SER A 193 16.08 23.59 22.68
CA SER A 193 17.44 24.08 22.42
C SER A 193 17.46 25.61 22.49
N PRO A 194 18.63 26.27 22.50
CA PRO A 194 18.72 27.73 22.48
C PRO A 194 18.02 28.37 21.27
N GLU A 195 17.96 27.66 20.14
CA GLU A 195 17.38 28.11 18.87
C GLU A 195 15.84 27.99 18.85
N GLY A 196 15.27 27.11 19.68
CA GLY A 196 13.82 26.89 19.71
C GLY A 196 13.40 25.59 20.38
N VAL A 197 12.15 25.20 20.17
CA VAL A 197 11.56 23.99 20.76
C VAL A 197 10.83 23.18 19.69
N LEU A 198 10.97 21.85 19.76
CA LEU A 198 10.14 20.90 19.04
C LEU A 198 9.17 20.23 20.02
N ALA A 199 7.88 20.27 19.71
CA ALA A 199 6.80 19.65 20.47
C ALA A 199 6.01 18.71 19.54
N SER A 200 6.44 17.46 19.48
CA SER A 200 5.93 16.41 18.60
C SER A 200 4.79 15.62 19.25
N LEU A 201 3.74 15.37 18.47
CA LEU A 201 2.57 14.55 18.83
C LEU A 201 2.33 13.49 17.75
N SER A 202 3.43 12.95 17.21
CA SER A 202 3.43 12.08 16.03
C SER A 202 2.93 10.66 16.33
N PRO A 203 2.28 9.99 15.36
CA PRO A 203 1.88 8.59 15.49
C PRO A 203 2.92 7.61 14.94
N GLU A 204 3.84 8.05 14.08
CA GLU A 204 4.44 7.16 13.06
C GLU A 204 5.88 6.75 13.40
N LEU A 205 6.09 5.46 13.65
CA LEU A 205 7.41 4.93 13.94
C LEU A 205 8.27 4.97 12.66
N PHE A 206 9.39 5.69 12.73
CA PHE A 206 10.38 5.68 11.66
C PHE A 206 11.25 4.43 11.75
N LEU A 207 11.92 4.20 12.87
CA LEU A 207 12.78 3.03 13.06
C LEU A 207 12.75 2.59 14.53
N ARG A 208 12.73 1.28 14.76
CA ARG A 208 13.07 0.69 16.05
C ARG A 208 14.06 -0.44 15.82
N ARG A 209 15.22 -0.39 16.47
CA ARG A 209 16.21 -1.47 16.43
C ARG A 209 16.35 -2.14 17.80
N THR A 210 16.04 -3.43 17.85
CA THR A 210 16.22 -4.30 19.02
C THR A 210 17.19 -5.41 18.66
N GLY A 211 18.42 -5.36 19.19
CA GLY A 211 19.49 -6.26 18.74
C GLY A 211 19.84 -6.03 17.26
N ASP A 212 19.73 -7.07 16.45
CA ASP A 212 19.91 -7.05 15.01
C ASP A 212 18.62 -6.78 14.22
N GLU A 213 17.45 -6.93 14.84
CA GLU A 213 16.15 -6.71 14.22
C GLU A 213 15.81 -5.21 14.15
N VAL A 214 15.39 -4.76 12.97
CA VAL A 214 14.91 -3.40 12.70
C VAL A 214 13.47 -3.46 12.24
N LEU A 215 12.61 -2.66 12.85
CA LEU A 215 11.21 -2.46 12.50
C LEU A 215 11.00 -1.02 12.02
N THR A 216 10.20 -0.86 10.98
CA THR A 216 9.58 0.40 10.60
C THR A 216 8.09 0.22 10.33
N SER A 217 7.28 1.22 10.67
CA SER A 217 5.81 1.11 10.61
C SER A 217 5.18 2.31 9.90
N PRO A 218 5.21 2.38 8.56
CA PRO A 218 4.60 3.47 7.80
C PRO A 218 3.10 3.55 7.99
N ILE A 219 2.59 4.78 7.93
CA ILE A 219 1.15 5.07 7.99
C ILE A 219 0.67 5.70 6.68
N LYS A 220 -0.35 5.09 6.07
CA LYS A 220 -0.98 5.58 4.83
C LYS A 220 -2.49 5.43 4.93
N GLY A 221 -3.26 6.41 4.46
CA GLY A 221 -4.70 6.48 4.71
C GLY A 221 -5.05 6.92 6.14
N THR A 222 -5.91 7.92 6.25
CA THR A 222 -6.41 8.43 7.53
C THR A 222 -7.89 8.72 7.41
N ALA A 223 -8.68 8.31 8.40
CA ALA A 223 -10.10 8.66 8.46
C ALA A 223 -10.48 9.21 9.86
N PRO A 224 -11.40 10.19 9.94
CA PRO A 224 -11.95 10.64 11.21
C PRO A 224 -12.58 9.49 12.01
N LEU A 225 -12.57 9.56 13.35
CA LEU A 225 -13.17 8.51 14.19
C LEU A 225 -14.68 8.34 14.00
N SER A 226 -15.36 9.31 13.36
CA SER A 226 -16.77 9.27 13.00
C SER A 226 -17.06 8.52 11.70
N ALA A 227 -16.05 8.25 10.87
CA ALA A 227 -16.20 7.49 9.63
C ALA A 227 -16.27 5.98 9.90
N ASP A 228 -16.88 5.21 8.98
CA ASP A 228 -16.81 3.75 9.02
C ASP A 228 -15.38 3.33 8.62
N PRO A 229 -14.62 2.66 9.51
CA PRO A 229 -13.26 2.26 9.19
C PRO A 229 -13.16 1.25 8.02
N ARG A 230 -14.25 0.55 7.69
CA ARG A 230 -14.28 -0.39 6.55
C ARG A 230 -14.11 0.33 5.22
N ASP A 231 -14.54 1.58 5.13
CA ASP A 231 -14.36 2.39 3.92
C ASP A 231 -12.87 2.71 3.71
N LEU A 232 -12.15 2.97 4.81
CA LEU A 232 -10.71 3.20 4.77
C LEU A 232 -9.95 1.95 4.28
N GLU A 233 -10.31 0.77 4.80
CA GLU A 233 -9.74 -0.52 4.41
C GLU A 233 -10.08 -0.90 2.94
N ALA A 234 -11.29 -0.54 2.48
CA ALA A 234 -11.77 -0.79 1.13
C ALA A 234 -11.20 0.16 0.07
N SER A 235 -10.59 1.28 0.46
CA SER A 235 -10.03 2.28 -0.48
C SER A 235 -8.87 1.74 -1.31
N ALA A 236 -9.07 1.66 -2.63
CA ALA A 236 -8.04 1.25 -3.58
C ALA A 236 -6.88 2.25 -3.68
N LYS A 237 -7.15 3.56 -3.58
CA LYS A 237 -6.13 4.62 -3.54
C LYS A 237 -5.20 4.41 -2.35
N ASN A 238 -5.75 4.27 -1.15
CA ASN A 238 -4.96 4.11 0.07
C ASN A 238 -4.12 2.83 0.06
N ARG A 239 -4.66 1.72 -0.48
CA ARG A 239 -3.88 0.48 -0.65
C ARG A 239 -2.71 0.67 -1.62
N ALA A 240 -2.92 1.35 -2.75
CA ALA A 240 -1.87 1.58 -3.73
C ALA A 240 -0.74 2.46 -3.16
N GLU A 241 -1.11 3.54 -2.46
CA GLU A 241 -0.16 4.41 -1.76
C GLU A 241 0.63 3.63 -0.70
N ASN A 242 -0.06 2.81 0.11
CA ASN A 242 0.58 2.01 1.14
C ASN A 242 1.59 1.00 0.58
N VAL A 243 1.21 0.25 -0.46
CA VAL A 243 2.10 -0.73 -1.10
C VAL A 243 3.38 -0.06 -1.58
N MET A 244 3.27 1.06 -2.29
CA MET A 244 4.43 1.79 -2.81
C MET A 244 5.39 2.22 -1.70
N ILE A 245 4.85 2.68 -0.57
CA ILE A 245 5.63 3.13 0.58
C ILE A 245 6.25 1.94 1.32
N VAL A 246 5.55 0.82 1.41
CA VAL A 246 6.12 -0.43 1.93
C VAL A 246 7.28 -0.91 1.07
N ASP A 247 7.13 -0.94 -0.26
CA ASP A 247 8.22 -1.32 -1.15
C ASP A 247 9.42 -0.36 -1.07
N LEU A 248 9.18 0.94 -0.90
CA LEU A 248 10.23 1.92 -0.64
C LEU A 248 11.00 1.62 0.66
N MET A 249 10.29 1.26 1.74
CA MET A 249 10.92 0.97 3.02
C MET A 249 11.64 -0.37 3.04
N ARG A 250 11.12 -1.36 2.31
CA ARG A 250 11.85 -2.61 2.06
C ARG A 250 13.16 -2.33 1.34
N ASN A 251 13.16 -1.41 0.37
CA ASN A 251 14.35 -1.01 -0.35
C ASN A 251 15.35 -0.29 0.57
N ASP A 252 14.88 0.67 1.37
CA ASP A 252 15.71 1.40 2.32
C ASP A 252 16.40 0.44 3.31
N LEU A 253 15.66 -0.50 3.91
CA LEU A 253 16.25 -1.53 4.79
C LEU A 253 17.14 -2.50 4.01
N GLY A 254 16.76 -2.87 2.79
CA GLY A 254 17.49 -3.79 1.91
C GLY A 254 18.89 -3.33 1.52
N ARG A 255 19.20 -2.03 1.67
CA ARG A 255 20.56 -1.48 1.50
C ARG A 255 21.57 -2.00 2.53
N VAL A 256 21.10 -2.34 3.73
CA VAL A 256 21.96 -2.72 4.87
C VAL A 256 21.56 -4.04 5.54
N ALA A 257 20.39 -4.58 5.20
CA ALA A 257 19.88 -5.82 5.77
C ALA A 257 20.46 -7.07 5.09
N VAL A 258 20.51 -8.17 5.84
CA VAL A 258 20.87 -9.50 5.33
C VAL A 258 19.87 -9.91 4.22
N PRO A 259 20.34 -10.38 3.04
CA PRO A 259 19.49 -10.95 2.00
C PRO A 259 18.44 -11.94 2.54
N GLY A 260 17.16 -11.73 2.22
CA GLY A 260 16.05 -12.58 2.68
C GLY A 260 15.54 -12.32 4.08
N SER A 261 16.13 -11.36 4.81
CA SER A 261 15.65 -10.99 6.13
C SER A 261 14.52 -9.96 6.09
N VAL A 262 14.42 -9.16 5.02
CA VAL A 262 13.43 -8.09 4.87
C VAL A 262 12.04 -8.67 4.58
N ARG A 263 11.09 -8.45 5.49
CA ARG A 263 9.74 -9.03 5.48
C ARG A 263 8.68 -8.00 5.80
N VAL A 264 7.45 -8.26 5.35
CA VAL A 264 6.27 -7.43 5.63
C VAL A 264 5.27 -8.23 6.46
N PRO A 265 5.45 -8.34 7.80
CA PRO A 265 4.58 -9.15 8.65
C PRO A 265 3.14 -8.63 8.75
N ALA A 266 2.91 -7.35 8.47
CA ALA A 266 1.58 -6.76 8.43
C ALA A 266 1.47 -5.73 7.31
N LEU A 267 0.37 -5.77 6.56
CA LEU A 267 0.09 -4.86 5.46
C LEU A 267 -1.33 -4.29 5.63
N ASN A 268 -1.46 -2.96 5.62
CA ASN A 268 -2.73 -2.24 5.77
C ASN A 268 -3.54 -2.63 7.02
N ARG A 269 -2.88 -2.90 8.14
CA ARG A 269 -3.56 -3.17 9.41
C ARG A 269 -4.26 -1.91 9.90
N LEU A 270 -5.57 -2.01 10.11
CA LEU A 270 -6.35 -0.91 10.68
C LEU A 270 -6.00 -0.71 12.16
N GLU A 271 -5.61 0.52 12.53
CA GLU A 271 -5.34 0.92 13.91
C GLU A 271 -6.14 2.16 14.33
N ARG A 272 -6.58 2.14 15.60
CA ARG A 272 -7.32 3.24 16.22
C ARG A 272 -6.42 4.07 17.13
N HIS A 273 -6.24 5.34 16.78
CA HIS A 273 -5.59 6.35 17.63
C HIS A 273 -6.57 7.50 17.89
N ALA A 274 -6.12 8.76 17.79
CA ALA A 274 -7.01 9.94 17.73
C ALA A 274 -7.83 10.00 16.42
N VAL A 275 -7.41 9.22 15.41
CA VAL A 275 -8.05 8.98 14.10
C VAL A 275 -7.81 7.51 13.72
N TRP A 276 -8.49 7.01 12.69
CA TRP A 276 -8.19 5.70 12.10
C TRP A 276 -7.00 5.79 11.14
N HIS A 277 -6.12 4.79 11.17
CA HIS A 277 -4.91 4.68 10.35
C HIS A 277 -4.79 3.29 9.74
N LEU A 278 -4.27 3.18 8.50
CA LEU A 278 -3.72 1.90 8.03
C LEU A 278 -2.21 1.91 8.28
N VAL A 279 -1.76 0.90 9.00
CA VAL A 279 -0.36 0.72 9.42
C VAL A 279 0.16 -0.54 8.76
N SER A 280 1.34 -0.45 8.16
CA SER A 280 2.08 -1.62 7.67
C SER A 280 3.36 -1.74 8.46
N ASP A 281 3.88 -2.95 8.60
CA ASP A 281 5.14 -3.21 9.30
C ASP A 281 6.14 -3.80 8.31
N VAL A 282 7.36 -3.26 8.30
CA VAL A 282 8.49 -3.82 7.55
C VAL A 282 9.61 -4.11 8.54
N VAL A 283 10.09 -5.36 8.53
CA VAL A 283 11.13 -5.86 9.42
C VAL A 283 12.33 -6.31 8.61
N GLY A 284 13.54 -6.07 9.09
CA GLY A 284 14.78 -6.61 8.51
C GLY A 284 15.81 -6.94 9.59
N HIS A 285 16.78 -7.80 9.27
CA HIS A 285 17.89 -8.11 10.18
C HIS A 285 19.19 -7.54 9.63
N LEU A 286 19.95 -6.85 10.49
CA LEU A 286 21.24 -6.29 10.13
C LEU A 286 22.37 -7.32 10.33
N PRO A 287 23.37 -7.38 9.44
CA PRO A 287 24.55 -8.20 9.65
C PRO A 287 25.40 -7.63 10.80
N ALA A 288 26.28 -8.47 11.35
CA ALA A 288 27.24 -8.04 12.35
C ALA A 288 28.15 -6.93 11.79
N GLY A 289 28.34 -5.86 12.57
CA GLY A 289 29.18 -4.72 12.19
C GLY A 289 28.44 -3.51 11.62
N VAL A 290 27.16 -3.64 11.27
CA VAL A 290 26.34 -2.49 10.83
C VAL A 290 25.84 -1.70 12.05
N GLY A 291 26.26 -0.44 12.11
CA GLY A 291 25.91 0.53 13.16
C GLY A 291 24.51 1.13 13.01
N ASP A 292 24.08 1.86 14.03
CA ASP A 292 22.89 2.73 13.95
C ASP A 292 23.14 3.91 12.99
N GLY A 293 24.38 4.39 12.88
CA GLY A 293 24.77 5.40 11.89
C GLY A 293 24.61 4.92 10.44
N ASP A 294 25.04 3.69 10.14
CA ASP A 294 24.85 3.07 8.81
C ASP A 294 23.37 2.91 8.46
N LEU A 295 22.57 2.46 9.43
CA LEU A 295 21.12 2.31 9.28
C LEU A 295 20.44 3.66 9.01
N LEU A 296 20.84 4.72 9.71
CA LEU A 296 20.36 6.08 9.47
C LEU A 296 20.70 6.54 8.04
N ARG A 297 21.96 6.42 7.59
CA ARG A 297 22.35 6.78 6.21
C ARG A 297 21.55 6.01 5.16
N ALA A 298 21.26 4.75 5.39
CA ALA A 298 20.54 3.92 4.43
C ALA A 298 19.05 4.32 4.28
N THR A 299 18.45 4.85 5.34
CA THR A 299 16.99 5.01 5.45
C THR A 299 16.53 6.46 5.48
N PHE A 300 17.41 7.43 5.78
CA PHE A 300 17.05 8.82 6.00
C PHE A 300 16.97 9.64 4.69
N PRO A 301 16.02 10.58 4.57
CA PRO A 301 14.90 10.83 5.48
C PRO A 301 13.81 9.75 5.35
N PRO A 302 12.90 9.66 6.35
CA PRO A 302 11.85 8.65 6.36
C PRO A 302 11.05 8.59 5.06
N GLY A 303 11.00 7.42 4.43
CA GLY A 303 10.43 7.25 3.08
C GLY A 303 8.96 7.66 2.97
N SER A 304 8.15 7.41 3.99
CA SER A 304 6.70 7.67 4.00
C SER A 304 6.30 9.15 3.81
N VAL A 305 7.23 10.07 4.05
CA VAL A 305 7.04 11.52 4.01
C VAL A 305 7.86 12.22 2.92
N THR A 306 8.42 11.46 1.98
CA THR A 306 9.20 11.96 0.84
C THR A 306 8.46 11.78 -0.48
N GLY A 307 8.39 10.55 -0.98
CA GLY A 307 7.88 10.17 -2.29
C GLY A 307 8.71 9.05 -2.91
N ALA A 308 8.38 8.66 -4.13
CA ALA A 308 9.05 7.58 -4.85
C ALA A 308 9.14 7.91 -6.35
N PRO A 309 10.31 7.77 -7.01
CA PRO A 309 11.62 7.51 -6.41
C PRO A 309 12.09 8.62 -5.46
N LYS A 310 12.71 8.23 -4.32
CA LYS A 310 12.97 9.12 -3.16
C LYS A 310 13.76 10.36 -3.53
N VAL A 311 14.91 10.20 -4.21
CA VAL A 311 15.80 11.31 -4.57
C VAL A 311 15.06 12.31 -5.47
N ARG A 312 14.45 11.82 -6.55
CA ARG A 312 13.73 12.66 -7.51
C ARG A 312 12.52 13.35 -6.89
N ALA A 313 11.78 12.66 -6.02
CA ALA A 313 10.67 13.26 -5.29
C ALA A 313 11.13 14.38 -4.34
N MET A 314 12.29 14.23 -3.70
CA MET A 314 12.87 15.27 -2.85
C MET A 314 13.34 16.49 -3.65
N GLU A 315 13.94 16.29 -4.83
CA GLU A 315 14.29 17.41 -5.74
C GLU A 315 13.04 18.19 -6.17
N ILE A 316 11.98 17.48 -6.58
CA ILE A 316 10.72 18.10 -6.98
C ILE A 316 10.07 18.83 -5.80
N ALA A 317 10.07 18.24 -4.61
CA ALA A 317 9.57 18.92 -3.40
C ALA A 317 10.37 20.20 -3.11
N ALA A 318 11.70 20.15 -3.22
CA ALA A 318 12.56 21.32 -3.05
C ALA A 318 12.26 22.43 -4.09
N GLU A 319 11.81 22.07 -5.29
CA GLU A 319 11.39 23.03 -6.31
C GLU A 319 9.99 23.61 -6.07
N LEU A 320 9.03 22.76 -5.67
CA LEU A 320 7.61 23.10 -5.65
C LEU A 320 7.13 23.69 -4.33
N GLU A 321 7.84 23.44 -3.22
CA GLU A 321 7.44 23.95 -1.92
C GLU A 321 7.69 25.45 -1.79
N ALA A 322 6.74 26.15 -1.15
CA ALA A 322 6.90 27.57 -0.87
C ALA A 322 7.90 27.85 0.26
N THR A 323 8.17 26.85 1.11
CA THR A 323 8.99 27.02 2.32
C THR A 323 9.72 25.76 2.70
N GLY A 324 10.96 25.89 3.21
CA GLY A 324 11.78 24.73 3.54
C GLY A 324 11.29 23.89 4.73
N ARG A 325 11.66 22.62 4.71
CA ARG A 325 11.48 21.67 5.82
C ARG A 325 12.76 21.66 6.68
N ASP A 326 12.67 22.03 7.95
CA ASP A 326 13.79 21.88 8.90
C ASP A 326 13.64 20.56 9.66
N ALA A 327 13.03 20.58 10.85
CA ALA A 327 12.77 19.36 11.63
C ALA A 327 11.64 18.52 11.00
N TYR A 328 10.61 19.19 10.47
CA TYR A 328 9.44 18.53 9.87
C TYR A 328 9.85 17.50 8.79
N THR A 329 9.24 16.32 8.83
CA THR A 329 9.58 15.13 8.01
C THR A 329 10.98 14.54 8.24
N GLY A 330 11.68 14.95 9.30
CA GLY A 330 12.87 14.28 9.83
C GLY A 330 12.54 13.18 10.83
N ALA A 331 13.43 12.94 11.81
CA ALA A 331 13.26 11.95 12.88
C ALA A 331 13.45 12.55 14.29
N ILE A 332 12.79 11.98 15.30
CA ILE A 332 12.92 12.35 16.72
C ILE A 332 12.90 11.10 17.59
N GLY A 333 13.71 11.03 18.65
CA GLY A 333 13.74 9.87 19.53
C GLY A 333 15.07 9.68 20.25
N HIS A 334 15.53 8.43 20.36
CA HIS A 334 16.76 8.09 21.07
C HIS A 334 17.60 6.98 20.41
N VAL A 335 18.89 6.97 20.75
CA VAL A 335 19.83 5.86 20.60
C VAL A 335 20.49 5.61 21.96
N SER A 336 20.25 4.44 22.55
CA SER A 336 20.75 4.03 23.86
C SER A 336 21.59 2.76 23.74
N ALA A 337 22.64 2.69 24.55
CA ALA A 337 23.49 1.51 24.68
C ALA A 337 22.74 0.27 25.18
N THR A 338 21.66 0.45 25.97
CA THR A 338 20.87 -0.65 26.56
C THR A 338 19.51 -0.80 25.87
N ALA A 339 18.82 0.31 25.59
CA ALA A 339 17.49 0.30 25.00
C ALA A 339 17.48 0.27 23.47
N GLY A 340 18.64 0.41 22.82
CA GLY A 340 18.77 0.48 21.37
C GLY A 340 18.23 1.77 20.77
N MET A 341 17.86 1.71 19.49
CA MET A 341 17.39 2.87 18.75
C MET A 341 15.88 2.83 18.60
N GLU A 342 15.22 3.95 18.87
CA GLU A 342 13.81 4.17 18.58
C GLU A 342 13.60 5.60 18.13
N LEU A 343 13.11 5.75 16.90
CA LEU A 343 12.92 7.02 16.21
C LEU A 343 11.53 7.08 15.60
N ASN A 344 10.90 8.24 15.70
CA ASN A 344 9.59 8.54 15.15
C ASN A 344 9.72 9.60 14.06
N VAL A 345 8.84 9.57 13.06
CA VAL A 345 8.81 10.59 11.99
C VAL A 345 8.33 11.93 12.55
N VAL A 346 9.02 13.03 12.25
CA VAL A 346 8.64 14.37 12.73
C VAL A 346 7.46 14.92 11.93
N ILE A 347 6.28 14.40 12.21
CA ILE A 347 4.98 14.91 11.74
C ILE A 347 4.12 15.29 12.95
N ARG A 348 3.00 15.99 12.73
CA ARG A 348 2.14 16.47 13.84
C ARG A 348 2.94 17.16 14.96
N THR A 349 3.91 17.98 14.55
CA THR A 349 4.93 18.56 15.43
C THR A 349 4.88 20.07 15.34
N PHE A 350 4.77 20.72 16.49
CA PHE A 350 4.91 22.16 16.58
C PHE A 350 6.39 22.53 16.72
N GLU A 351 6.83 23.47 15.90
CA GLU A 351 8.14 24.10 16.03
C GLU A 351 7.95 25.49 16.61
N PHE A 352 8.68 25.83 17.66
CA PHE A 352 8.65 27.15 18.27
C PHE A 352 10.02 27.80 18.19
N ALA A 353 10.07 29.06 17.80
CA ALA A 353 11.29 29.84 17.80
C ALA A 353 10.94 31.31 18.03
N ARG A 354 11.94 32.08 18.47
CA ARG A 354 11.80 33.53 18.62
C ARG A 354 12.14 34.22 17.31
N ASP A 355 11.35 35.20 16.94
CA ASP A 355 11.65 36.06 15.80
C ASP A 355 12.73 37.10 16.13
N ALA A 356 13.05 37.97 15.17
CA ALA A 356 14.03 39.03 15.34
C ALA A 356 13.68 40.05 16.43
N ARG A 357 12.41 40.10 16.88
CA ARG A 357 11.94 40.94 17.99
C ARG A 357 11.97 40.22 19.33
N GLY A 358 12.35 38.94 19.34
CA GLY A 358 12.36 38.09 20.51
C GLY A 358 10.98 37.52 20.86
N GLU A 359 9.97 37.69 20.01
CA GLU A 359 8.61 37.20 20.22
C GLU A 359 8.49 35.75 19.75
N TRP A 360 7.73 34.92 20.48
CA TRP A 360 7.55 33.54 20.08
C TRP A 360 6.65 33.43 18.86
N ARG A 361 7.06 32.56 17.95
CA ARG A 361 6.28 32.09 16.81
C ARG A 361 6.14 30.58 16.93
N VAL A 362 5.00 30.08 16.45
CA VAL A 362 4.71 28.64 16.37
C VAL A 362 4.41 28.28 14.93
N TRP A 363 5.01 27.16 14.48
CA TRP A 363 4.77 26.57 13.17
C TRP A 363 4.26 25.15 13.29
N LEU A 364 3.46 24.73 12.31
CA LEU A 364 3.03 23.36 12.13
C LEU A 364 3.18 22.99 10.64
N GLY A 365 4.00 21.99 10.34
CA GLY A 365 4.08 21.42 9.00
C GLY A 365 2.91 20.47 8.74
N VAL A 366 2.34 20.54 7.54
CA VAL A 366 1.32 19.61 7.04
C VAL A 366 1.58 19.25 5.59
N GLY A 367 1.05 18.12 5.13
CA GLY A 367 1.22 17.68 3.76
C GLY A 367 0.54 16.34 3.49
N GLY A 368 0.65 15.90 2.24
CA GLY A 368 0.07 14.67 1.73
C GLY A 368 0.88 14.13 0.56
N GLY A 369 0.73 12.84 0.28
CA GLY A 369 1.32 12.20 -0.89
C GLY A 369 0.47 12.49 -2.12
N ILE A 370 1.05 13.18 -3.10
CA ILE A 370 0.42 13.45 -4.39
C ILE A 370 0.65 12.26 -5.30
N VAL A 371 -0.44 11.66 -5.77
CA VAL A 371 -0.48 10.50 -6.66
C VAL A 371 -1.25 10.83 -7.94
N ALA A 372 -1.23 9.95 -8.93
CA ALA A 372 -1.81 10.21 -10.25
C ALA A 372 -3.32 10.56 -10.22
N ASP A 373 -4.05 10.10 -9.21
CA ASP A 373 -5.48 10.33 -8.98
C ASP A 373 -5.76 11.40 -7.90
N SER A 374 -4.75 12.16 -7.46
CA SER A 374 -4.94 13.29 -6.54
C SER A 374 -5.69 14.45 -7.20
N ASP A 375 -6.64 15.03 -6.47
CA ASP A 375 -7.30 16.27 -6.81
C ASP A 375 -6.69 17.45 -6.02
N PRO A 376 -6.24 18.53 -6.68
CA PRO A 376 -5.57 19.64 -6.00
C PRO A 376 -6.34 20.31 -4.85
N ASP A 377 -7.67 20.33 -4.92
CA ASP A 377 -8.53 20.91 -3.89
C ASP A 377 -8.68 19.97 -2.69
N ASP A 378 -8.89 18.68 -2.95
CA ASP A 378 -8.97 17.66 -1.91
C ASP A 378 -7.67 17.57 -1.11
N GLU A 379 -6.51 17.65 -1.77
CA GLU A 379 -5.20 17.61 -1.10
C GLU A 379 -4.96 18.84 -0.20
N TYR A 380 -5.46 20.02 -0.60
CA TYR A 380 -5.45 21.21 0.25
C TYR A 380 -6.37 21.04 1.47
N ALA A 381 -7.58 20.53 1.25
CA ALA A 381 -8.55 20.27 2.31
C ALA A 381 -8.01 19.24 3.32
N GLU A 382 -7.35 18.18 2.84
CA GLU A 382 -6.71 17.15 3.65
C GLU A 382 -5.64 17.74 4.58
N CYS A 383 -4.82 18.68 4.08
CA CYS A 383 -3.85 19.40 4.91
C CYS A 383 -4.52 20.11 6.10
N LEU A 384 -5.66 20.78 5.87
CA LEU A 384 -6.41 21.46 6.92
C LEU A 384 -7.07 20.47 7.91
N VAL A 385 -7.59 19.34 7.42
CA VAL A 385 -8.16 18.27 8.26
C VAL A 385 -7.10 17.69 9.20
N LYS A 386 -5.88 17.46 8.70
CA LYS A 386 -4.74 17.00 9.52
C LYS A 386 -4.29 18.05 10.55
N ALA A 387 -4.32 19.34 10.19
CA ALA A 387 -3.89 20.44 11.06
C ALA A 387 -4.85 20.72 12.23
N ARG A 388 -6.17 20.69 11.96
CA ARG A 388 -7.20 21.25 12.85
C ARG A 388 -7.18 20.65 14.26
N PRO A 389 -7.13 19.31 14.47
CA PRO A 389 -7.10 18.74 15.82
C PRO A 389 -5.89 19.19 16.65
N LEU A 390 -4.73 19.36 16.00
CA LEU A 390 -3.49 19.80 16.65
C LEU A 390 -3.59 21.26 17.08
N ILE A 391 -4.02 22.14 16.16
CA ILE A 391 -4.14 23.58 16.43
C ILE A 391 -5.15 23.84 17.57
N THR A 392 -6.29 23.14 17.54
CA THR A 392 -7.31 23.26 18.61
C THR A 392 -6.77 22.77 19.96
N ALA A 393 -5.93 21.73 19.99
CA ALA A 393 -5.37 21.18 21.24
C ALA A 393 -4.44 22.16 21.98
N ILE A 394 -3.87 23.15 21.28
CA ILE A 394 -3.08 24.23 21.88
C ILE A 394 -3.85 25.56 21.92
N GLY A 395 -5.18 25.54 21.79
CA GLY A 395 -6.02 26.73 21.86
C GLY A 395 -5.86 27.72 20.70
N GLY A 396 -5.21 27.31 19.61
CA GLY A 396 -5.10 28.11 18.39
C GLY A 396 -6.37 28.07 17.54
N ARG A 397 -6.43 28.94 16.53
CA ARG A 397 -7.55 29.01 15.57
C ARG A 397 -7.08 28.78 14.15
N LEU A 398 -7.96 28.21 13.34
CA LEU A 398 -7.76 28.02 11.91
C LEU A 398 -8.99 28.58 11.19
N ASP A 399 -8.89 29.84 10.76
CA ASP A 399 -9.96 30.60 10.09
C ASP A 399 -9.95 30.38 8.56
N LEU A 400 -9.30 29.30 8.13
CA LEU A 400 -9.31 28.82 6.75
C LEU A 400 -10.48 27.86 6.58
N VAL A 401 -11.37 28.21 5.65
CA VAL A 401 -12.43 27.33 5.19
C VAL A 401 -11.84 26.51 4.06
N ALA A 402 -11.95 25.18 4.11
CA ALA A 402 -11.83 24.41 2.88
C ALA A 402 -12.90 24.98 1.95
N THR A 403 -12.54 25.38 0.73
CA THR A 403 -13.57 25.83 -0.21
C THR A 403 -14.57 24.69 -0.33
N ASP A 404 -15.80 24.89 0.14
CA ASP A 404 -16.93 24.01 -0.13
C ASP A 404 -17.17 24.10 -1.65
N HIS A 405 -16.39 23.36 -2.41
CA HIS A 405 -16.88 22.83 -3.65
C HIS A 405 -17.70 21.62 -3.28
N ASP A 406 -19.01 21.71 -3.60
CA ASP A 406 -19.79 20.53 -3.98
C ASP A 406 -18.82 19.60 -4.71
N ALA A 407 -18.56 18.45 -4.10
CA ALA A 407 -17.80 17.39 -4.72
C ALA A 407 -18.32 17.27 -6.15
N THR A 408 -17.48 17.62 -7.13
CA THR A 408 -17.80 17.41 -8.54
C THR A 408 -17.55 15.96 -8.94
N SER A 409 -17.12 15.13 -7.98
CA SER A 409 -17.58 13.75 -7.96
C SER A 409 -19.10 13.79 -7.91
N PRO A 410 -19.83 13.28 -8.93
CA PRO A 410 -21.28 13.17 -8.83
C PRO A 410 -21.57 12.57 -7.45
N PRO A 411 -22.46 13.17 -6.63
CA PRO A 411 -22.83 12.53 -5.38
C PRO A 411 -23.13 11.08 -5.72
N GLU A 412 -22.44 10.13 -5.09
CA GLU A 412 -22.69 8.72 -5.35
C GLU A 412 -24.21 8.57 -5.36
N PRO A 413 -24.82 8.15 -6.48
CA PRO A 413 -26.26 8.23 -6.60
C PRO A 413 -26.82 7.48 -5.41
N ALA A 414 -27.59 8.19 -4.58
CA ALA A 414 -28.11 7.67 -3.32
C ALA A 414 -28.61 6.26 -3.59
N VAL A 415 -28.12 5.30 -2.82
CA VAL A 415 -28.46 3.88 -3.02
C VAL A 415 -29.97 3.80 -3.01
N ARG A 416 -30.55 3.51 -4.18
CA ARG A 416 -31.99 3.37 -4.31
C ARG A 416 -32.38 2.12 -3.56
N GLU A 417 -33.47 2.21 -2.81
CA GLU A 417 -34.05 1.01 -2.21
C GLU A 417 -34.35 -0.01 -3.32
N PRO A 418 -34.10 -1.30 -3.05
CA PRO A 418 -34.34 -2.34 -4.03
C PRO A 418 -35.81 -2.39 -4.42
N ALA A 419 -36.10 -2.80 -5.66
CA ALA A 419 -37.48 -2.95 -6.09
C ALA A 419 -38.16 -4.05 -5.28
N GLU A 420 -39.26 -3.71 -4.61
CA GLU A 420 -40.04 -4.70 -3.89
C GLU A 420 -40.78 -5.63 -4.87
N PRO A 421 -40.77 -6.95 -4.64
CA PRO A 421 -41.56 -7.88 -5.43
C PRO A 421 -43.05 -7.53 -5.32
N ALA A 422 -43.80 -7.71 -6.41
CA ALA A 422 -45.22 -7.35 -6.45
C ALA A 422 -46.07 -8.21 -5.49
N ASP A 423 -45.58 -9.39 -5.11
CA ASP A 423 -46.26 -10.31 -4.21
C ASP A 423 -45.29 -11.05 -3.27
N LEU A 424 -45.11 -10.51 -2.06
CA LEU A 424 -44.32 -11.10 -0.98
C LEU A 424 -44.91 -12.43 -0.47
N SER A 425 -46.20 -12.70 -0.70
CA SER A 425 -46.86 -13.94 -0.27
C SER A 425 -46.40 -15.16 -1.07
N ARG A 426 -45.75 -14.96 -2.22
CA ARG A 426 -45.20 -16.06 -3.04
C ARG A 426 -43.96 -16.70 -2.43
N GLY A 427 -43.31 -16.06 -1.46
CA GLY A 427 -42.16 -16.63 -0.78
C GLY A 427 -40.80 -16.25 -1.38
N VAL A 428 -39.76 -16.78 -0.74
CA VAL A 428 -38.40 -16.82 -1.24
C VAL A 428 -38.03 -18.25 -1.62
N PHE A 429 -37.05 -18.43 -2.50
CA PHE A 429 -36.60 -19.77 -2.88
C PHE A 429 -35.09 -19.89 -2.94
N GLU A 430 -34.62 -21.12 -2.93
CA GLU A 430 -33.22 -21.47 -3.14
C GLU A 430 -33.08 -22.50 -4.26
N THR A 431 -31.93 -22.51 -4.93
CA THR A 431 -31.66 -23.48 -5.99
C THR A 431 -30.21 -23.89 -5.99
N LEU A 432 -29.97 -25.19 -5.94
CA LEU A 432 -28.64 -25.79 -5.84
C LEU A 432 -28.52 -27.02 -6.73
N LEU A 433 -27.28 -27.34 -7.09
CA LEU A 433 -26.94 -28.49 -7.90
C LEU A 433 -26.85 -29.74 -7.04
N VAL A 434 -27.42 -30.83 -7.55
CA VAL A 434 -27.25 -32.17 -7.01
C VAL A 434 -26.48 -33.00 -8.04
N HIS A 435 -25.45 -33.70 -7.60
CA HIS A 435 -24.66 -34.62 -8.41
C HIS A 435 -24.50 -35.94 -7.68
N ASP A 436 -24.99 -37.04 -8.26
CA ASP A 436 -24.91 -38.40 -7.70
C ASP A 436 -25.23 -38.42 -6.20
N ASP A 437 -26.49 -38.09 -5.85
CA ASP A 437 -27.04 -37.97 -4.49
C ASP A 437 -26.47 -36.86 -3.57
N ARG A 438 -25.50 -36.07 -4.03
CA ARG A 438 -24.88 -35.02 -3.22
C ARG A 438 -25.35 -33.64 -3.62
N ALA A 439 -25.99 -32.92 -2.69
CA ALA A 439 -26.29 -31.49 -2.84
C ALA A 439 -25.02 -30.65 -2.60
N LEU A 440 -24.58 -29.89 -3.59
CA LEU A 440 -23.34 -29.10 -3.52
C LEU A 440 -23.56 -27.76 -2.80
N ASP A 441 -22.55 -27.33 -2.03
CA ASP A 441 -22.56 -26.11 -1.21
C ASP A 441 -23.80 -25.96 -0.31
N LEU A 442 -24.33 -27.10 0.17
CA LEU A 442 -25.61 -27.19 0.88
C LEU A 442 -25.71 -26.21 2.06
N ASP A 443 -24.66 -26.16 2.89
CA ASP A 443 -24.65 -25.31 4.09
C ASP A 443 -24.83 -23.83 3.76
N ALA A 444 -24.08 -23.32 2.77
CA ALA A 444 -24.13 -21.93 2.33
C ALA A 444 -25.50 -21.58 1.72
N HIS A 445 -26.09 -22.48 0.92
CA HIS A 445 -27.42 -22.28 0.35
C HIS A 445 -28.50 -22.23 1.44
N LEU A 446 -28.46 -23.16 2.40
CA LEU A 446 -29.42 -23.19 3.51
C LEU A 446 -29.25 -22.00 4.45
N ALA A 447 -28.01 -21.52 4.66
CA ALA A 447 -27.74 -20.33 5.48
C ALA A 447 -28.32 -19.06 4.84
N ARG A 448 -28.18 -18.90 3.51
CA ARG A 448 -28.76 -17.77 2.78
C ARG A 448 -30.29 -17.80 2.76
N LEU A 449 -30.88 -18.98 2.58
CA LEU A 449 -32.33 -19.16 2.64
C LEU A 449 -32.86 -18.78 4.04
N ASP A 450 -32.20 -19.26 5.09
CA ASP A 450 -32.57 -18.94 6.48
C ASP A 450 -32.44 -17.43 6.78
N ALA A 451 -31.36 -16.80 6.33
CA ALA A 451 -31.17 -15.37 6.48
C ALA A 451 -32.28 -14.57 5.78
N SER A 452 -32.70 -15.00 4.58
CA SER A 452 -33.81 -14.37 3.85
C SER A 452 -35.14 -14.56 4.57
N VAL A 453 -35.44 -15.78 5.05
CA VAL A 453 -36.67 -16.06 5.81
C VAL A 453 -36.71 -15.25 7.11
N ARG A 454 -35.57 -15.10 7.79
CA ARG A 454 -35.48 -14.29 9.01
C ARG A 454 -35.69 -12.81 8.74
N ALA A 455 -35.07 -12.28 7.69
CA ALA A 455 -35.18 -10.87 7.32
C ALA A 455 -36.61 -10.51 6.88
N VAL A 456 -37.26 -11.39 6.10
CA VAL A 456 -38.57 -11.09 5.50
C VAL A 456 -39.74 -11.51 6.39
N TYR A 457 -39.64 -12.64 7.09
CA TYR A 457 -40.75 -13.25 7.83
C TYR A 457 -40.51 -13.36 9.34
N GLY A 458 -39.34 -12.96 9.85
CA GLY A 458 -39.05 -12.95 11.29
C GLY A 458 -38.86 -14.33 11.94
N THR A 459 -38.74 -15.41 11.16
CA THR A 459 -38.58 -16.81 11.64
C THR A 459 -37.34 -17.50 11.06
N THR A 460 -37.11 -18.77 11.38
CA THR A 460 -35.99 -19.59 10.87
C THR A 460 -36.51 -20.90 10.30
N VAL A 461 -35.91 -21.37 9.21
CA VAL A 461 -36.22 -22.66 8.56
C VAL A 461 -35.06 -23.64 8.65
N ARG A 462 -34.03 -23.35 9.47
CA ARG A 462 -32.77 -24.09 9.45
C ARG A 462 -32.87 -25.48 10.09
N ALA A 463 -33.67 -25.63 11.15
CA ALA A 463 -33.72 -26.86 11.93
C ALA A 463 -34.21 -28.06 11.09
N GLY A 464 -33.39 -29.13 11.00
CA GLY A 464 -33.73 -30.36 10.29
C GLY A 464 -33.79 -30.27 8.76
N LEU A 465 -33.60 -29.09 8.18
CA LEU A 465 -33.69 -28.85 6.74
C LEU A 465 -32.56 -29.55 5.96
N GLU A 466 -31.36 -29.62 6.55
CA GLU A 466 -30.23 -30.32 5.95
C GLU A 466 -30.53 -31.82 5.76
N ASP A 467 -31.02 -32.49 6.80
CA ASP A 467 -31.40 -33.90 6.74
C ASP A 467 -32.56 -34.13 5.77
N ALA A 468 -33.51 -33.19 5.70
CA ALA A 468 -34.60 -33.25 4.75
C ALA A 468 -34.10 -33.17 3.29
N VAL A 469 -33.13 -32.29 3.01
CA VAL A 469 -32.48 -32.23 1.70
C VAL A 469 -31.75 -33.53 1.40
N ARG A 470 -30.93 -34.06 2.32
CA ARG A 470 -30.20 -35.32 2.14
C ARG A 470 -31.13 -36.48 1.81
N ARG A 471 -32.26 -36.60 2.52
CA ARG A 471 -33.30 -37.60 2.19
C ARG A 471 -33.93 -37.39 0.82
N ARG A 472 -34.16 -36.13 0.41
CA ARG A 472 -34.81 -35.80 -0.86
C ARG A 472 -33.95 -36.16 -2.08
N VAL A 473 -32.62 -36.04 -1.95
CA VAL A 473 -31.68 -36.27 -3.05
C VAL A 473 -31.10 -37.68 -3.10
N ALA A 474 -31.31 -38.47 -2.04
CA ALA A 474 -30.84 -39.85 -1.95
C ALA A 474 -31.31 -40.68 -3.15
N GLY A 475 -30.36 -41.37 -3.81
CA GLY A 475 -30.62 -42.24 -4.95
C GLY A 475 -30.75 -41.54 -6.31
N LEU A 476 -30.61 -40.21 -6.38
CA LEU A 476 -30.50 -39.50 -7.67
C LEU A 476 -29.13 -39.75 -8.32
N THR A 477 -29.10 -40.07 -9.61
CA THR A 477 -27.86 -40.28 -10.39
C THR A 477 -27.71 -39.23 -11.48
N GLY A 478 -26.50 -38.72 -11.71
CA GLY A 478 -26.24 -37.61 -12.62
C GLY A 478 -26.63 -36.25 -12.04
N ARG A 479 -26.79 -35.24 -12.91
CA ARG A 479 -27.01 -33.84 -12.52
C ARG A 479 -28.50 -33.52 -12.37
N HIS A 480 -28.87 -32.99 -11.22
CA HIS A 480 -30.23 -32.55 -10.93
C HIS A 480 -30.26 -31.14 -10.35
N ARG A 481 -31.30 -30.37 -10.68
CA ARG A 481 -31.66 -29.14 -9.99
C ARG A 481 -32.53 -29.49 -8.78
N LEU A 482 -32.09 -29.11 -7.58
CA LEU A 482 -32.94 -29.04 -6.40
C LEU A 482 -33.42 -27.60 -6.21
N ARG A 483 -34.73 -27.40 -6.11
CA ARG A 483 -35.36 -26.13 -5.73
C ARG A 483 -36.03 -26.29 -4.37
N ILE A 484 -35.80 -25.33 -3.48
CA ILE A 484 -36.41 -25.25 -2.15
C ILE A 484 -37.22 -23.96 -2.10
N ASP A 485 -38.53 -24.04 -1.97
CA ASP A 485 -39.43 -22.89 -1.84
C ASP A 485 -39.80 -22.71 -0.36
N ALA A 486 -39.70 -21.49 0.16
CA ALA A 486 -40.08 -21.10 1.51
C ALA A 486 -41.19 -20.05 1.41
N VAL A 487 -42.43 -20.49 1.63
CA VAL A 487 -43.65 -19.72 1.38
C VAL A 487 -44.37 -19.44 2.70
N PRO A 488 -44.82 -18.21 2.97
CA PRO A 488 -45.63 -17.88 4.14
C PRO A 488 -46.84 -18.80 4.31
N ALA A 489 -47.09 -19.22 5.55
CA ALA A 489 -48.16 -20.12 5.91
C ALA A 489 -48.65 -19.83 7.33
N ASP A 490 -49.77 -19.12 7.46
CA ASP A 490 -50.31 -18.66 8.74
C ASP A 490 -49.25 -17.84 9.52
N ASP A 491 -48.79 -18.33 10.69
CA ASP A 491 -47.76 -17.72 11.55
C ASP A 491 -46.35 -18.34 11.36
N ASP A 492 -46.13 -19.12 10.30
CA ASP A 492 -44.85 -19.79 10.02
C ASP A 492 -44.51 -19.81 8.51
N VAL A 493 -43.43 -20.47 8.13
CA VAL A 493 -42.96 -20.60 6.74
C VAL A 493 -42.96 -22.07 6.31
N ARG A 494 -43.76 -22.39 5.29
CA ARG A 494 -43.82 -23.73 4.70
C ARG A 494 -42.69 -23.92 3.70
N VAL A 495 -41.85 -24.93 3.94
CA VAL A 495 -40.80 -25.35 3.02
C VAL A 495 -41.26 -26.48 2.12
N SER A 496 -41.02 -26.38 0.82
CA SER A 496 -41.25 -27.46 -0.15
C SER A 496 -40.05 -27.65 -1.07
N MET A 497 -39.87 -28.87 -1.60
CA MET A 497 -38.69 -29.23 -2.41
C MET A 497 -39.07 -29.96 -3.70
N SER A 498 -38.55 -29.48 -4.82
CA SER A 498 -38.67 -30.14 -6.13
C SER A 498 -37.31 -30.45 -6.74
N THR A 499 -37.24 -31.60 -7.42
CA THR A 499 -36.03 -32.07 -8.12
C THR A 499 -36.36 -32.29 -9.59
N ALA A 500 -35.48 -31.84 -10.48
CA ALA A 500 -35.60 -32.08 -11.91
C ALA A 500 -34.22 -32.43 -12.50
N PRO A 501 -34.12 -33.36 -13.47
CA PRO A 501 -32.89 -33.56 -14.22
C PRO A 501 -32.40 -32.24 -14.84
N LEU A 502 -31.09 -32.06 -14.91
CA LEU A 502 -30.46 -30.88 -15.48
C LEU A 502 -29.64 -31.25 -16.71
N ASP A 503 -29.97 -30.63 -17.85
CA ASP A 503 -29.20 -30.76 -19.09
C ASP A 503 -27.83 -30.06 -19.01
N GLY A 504 -27.01 -30.24 -20.05
CA GLY A 504 -25.66 -29.66 -20.14
C GLY A 504 -25.58 -28.16 -19.87
N THR A 505 -24.42 -27.71 -19.38
CA THR A 505 -24.13 -26.28 -19.24
C THR A 505 -23.94 -25.70 -20.64
N PRO A 506 -24.63 -24.60 -21.03
CA PRO A 506 -24.34 -23.93 -22.29
C PRO A 506 -22.88 -23.45 -22.29
N PRO A 507 -22.18 -23.51 -23.44
CA PRO A 507 -20.75 -23.18 -23.50
C PRO A 507 -20.47 -21.71 -23.18
N SER A 508 -21.43 -20.83 -23.46
CA SER A 508 -21.38 -19.41 -23.11
C SER A 508 -22.79 -18.82 -23.00
N TRP A 509 -22.88 -17.60 -22.48
CA TRP A 509 -24.08 -16.78 -22.50
C TRP A 509 -23.92 -15.52 -23.35
N ASP A 510 -25.03 -15.12 -23.94
CA ASP A 510 -25.22 -13.80 -24.52
C ASP A 510 -26.16 -13.02 -23.60
N LEU A 511 -25.81 -11.76 -23.30
CA LEU A 511 -26.55 -10.91 -22.39
C LEU A 511 -27.27 -9.77 -23.12
N ALA A 512 -28.37 -9.31 -22.55
CA ALA A 512 -29.09 -8.12 -23.04
C ALA A 512 -29.41 -7.17 -21.87
N PRO A 513 -28.90 -5.92 -21.86
CA PRO A 513 -29.15 -4.99 -20.77
C PRO A 513 -30.64 -4.66 -20.61
N ARG A 514 -31.13 -4.69 -19.38
CA ARG A 514 -32.51 -4.34 -19.03
C ARG A 514 -32.54 -3.54 -17.72
N VAL A 515 -33.18 -2.37 -17.76
CA VAL A 515 -33.24 -1.47 -16.61
C VAL A 515 -34.23 -2.01 -15.58
N VAL A 516 -33.75 -2.27 -14.37
CA VAL A 516 -34.53 -2.62 -13.18
C VAL A 516 -34.07 -1.67 -12.06
N PRO A 517 -34.75 -0.52 -11.88
CA PRO A 517 -34.34 0.47 -10.88
C PRO A 517 -34.22 -0.14 -9.49
N GLY A 518 -33.08 0.04 -8.82
CA GLY A 518 -32.80 -0.54 -7.50
C GLY A 518 -32.52 -2.06 -7.48
N GLY A 519 -32.66 -2.77 -8.60
CA GLY A 519 -32.41 -4.21 -8.66
C GLY A 519 -33.45 -5.09 -7.97
N LEU A 520 -33.15 -6.39 -7.85
CA LEU A 520 -34.02 -7.39 -7.21
C LEU A 520 -33.80 -7.52 -5.70
N GLY A 521 -32.74 -6.89 -5.19
CA GLY A 521 -32.40 -6.89 -3.78
C GLY A 521 -31.68 -8.14 -3.29
N GLN A 522 -31.60 -8.28 -1.96
CA GLN A 522 -30.80 -9.32 -1.28
C GLN A 522 -31.49 -10.68 -1.18
N HIS A 523 -32.70 -10.81 -1.71
CA HIS A 523 -33.54 -12.01 -1.55
C HIS A 523 -33.91 -12.61 -2.90
N LYS A 524 -33.94 -13.94 -2.95
CA LYS A 524 -34.27 -14.67 -4.17
C LYS A 524 -35.78 -14.92 -4.23
N TRP A 525 -36.52 -13.93 -4.70
CA TRP A 525 -37.98 -13.92 -4.73
C TRP A 525 -38.59 -14.96 -5.65
N VAL A 526 -39.60 -15.70 -5.18
CA VAL A 526 -40.42 -16.58 -6.02
C VAL A 526 -41.20 -15.76 -7.06
N ASP A 527 -41.62 -14.55 -6.71
CA ASP A 527 -42.11 -13.60 -7.70
C ASP A 527 -40.96 -13.13 -8.59
N ARG A 528 -41.15 -13.31 -9.90
CA ARG A 528 -40.16 -13.03 -10.94
C ARG A 528 -40.68 -12.03 -11.97
N SER A 529 -41.79 -11.37 -11.65
CA SER A 529 -42.45 -10.34 -12.48
C SER A 529 -41.52 -9.19 -12.86
N LEU A 530 -40.59 -8.84 -11.97
CA LEU A 530 -39.59 -7.78 -12.16
C LEU A 530 -38.42 -8.17 -13.07
N VAL A 531 -38.27 -9.44 -13.45
CA VAL A 531 -37.19 -9.87 -14.33
C VAL A 531 -37.64 -9.77 -15.78
N PRO A 532 -37.11 -8.82 -16.57
CA PRO A 532 -37.61 -8.57 -17.91
C PRO A 532 -37.30 -9.76 -18.82
N ALA A 533 -38.26 -10.12 -19.66
CA ALA A 533 -38.05 -11.15 -20.68
C ALA A 533 -37.07 -10.64 -21.75
N THR A 534 -36.28 -11.56 -22.31
CA THR A 534 -35.38 -11.33 -23.43
C THR A 534 -35.78 -12.23 -24.60
N GLU A 535 -35.76 -11.71 -25.82
CA GLU A 535 -36.05 -12.49 -27.03
C GLU A 535 -34.95 -13.54 -27.30
N ARG A 536 -33.69 -13.18 -26.99
CA ARG A 536 -32.51 -14.04 -27.01
C ARG A 536 -31.58 -13.67 -25.87
N GLY A 537 -30.83 -14.66 -25.36
CA GLY A 537 -29.86 -14.44 -24.28
C GLY A 537 -30.49 -14.30 -22.89
N GLU A 538 -29.66 -13.97 -21.90
CA GLU A 538 -30.06 -13.71 -20.51
C GLU A 538 -30.14 -12.20 -20.25
N PRO A 539 -31.13 -11.68 -19.50
CA PRO A 539 -31.14 -10.27 -19.13
C PRO A 539 -29.96 -9.93 -18.22
N LEU A 540 -29.20 -8.90 -18.58
CA LEU A 540 -28.28 -8.19 -17.68
C LEU A 540 -29.05 -7.07 -17.01
N LEU A 541 -29.30 -7.19 -15.71
CA LEU A 541 -30.03 -6.19 -14.95
C LEU A 541 -29.09 -5.01 -14.67
N ILE A 542 -29.54 -3.82 -15.05
CA ILE A 542 -28.85 -2.56 -14.78
C ILE A 542 -29.78 -1.61 -14.03
N ASP A 543 -29.21 -0.75 -13.19
CA ASP A 543 -29.96 0.34 -12.55
C ASP A 543 -30.10 1.54 -13.51
N ALA A 544 -30.97 2.49 -13.17
CA ALA A 544 -31.24 3.67 -13.97
C ALA A 544 -30.05 4.63 -14.11
N ASP A 545 -29.04 4.50 -13.25
CA ASP A 545 -27.78 5.25 -13.31
C ASP A 545 -26.70 4.54 -14.17
N GLY A 546 -27.03 3.40 -14.79
CA GLY A 546 -26.10 2.61 -15.61
C GLY A 546 -25.28 1.58 -14.84
N SER A 547 -25.50 1.43 -13.53
CA SER A 547 -24.86 0.40 -12.72
C SER A 547 -25.28 -1.00 -13.16
N VAL A 548 -24.31 -1.88 -13.35
CA VAL A 548 -24.49 -3.32 -13.52
C VAL A 548 -24.78 -3.96 -12.17
N LEU A 549 -25.82 -4.79 -12.12
CA LEU A 549 -26.29 -5.43 -10.90
C LEU A 549 -26.02 -6.94 -10.93
N GLU A 550 -26.82 -7.69 -11.69
CA GLU A 550 -26.69 -9.12 -11.86
C GLU A 550 -27.44 -9.53 -13.12
N THR A 551 -27.48 -10.82 -13.44
CA THR A 551 -28.42 -11.32 -14.44
C THR A 551 -29.73 -11.75 -13.77
N GLY A 552 -30.71 -12.18 -14.56
CA GLY A 552 -31.90 -12.82 -14.02
C GLY A 552 -31.61 -13.95 -13.02
N ARG A 553 -30.50 -14.70 -13.15
CA ARG A 553 -30.25 -15.91 -12.34
C ARG A 553 -28.81 -16.14 -11.90
N ALA A 554 -27.94 -15.15 -12.02
CA ALA A 554 -26.51 -15.30 -11.82
C ALA A 554 -25.84 -13.95 -11.54
N SER A 555 -24.78 -13.97 -10.73
CA SER A 555 -23.93 -12.80 -10.53
C SER A 555 -22.97 -12.64 -11.70
N VAL A 556 -22.62 -11.40 -12.04
CA VAL A 556 -21.73 -11.04 -13.16
C VAL A 556 -20.36 -10.63 -12.63
N PHE A 557 -19.33 -10.99 -13.40
CA PHE A 557 -17.95 -10.63 -13.16
C PHE A 557 -17.32 -10.09 -14.44
N ALA A 558 -16.47 -9.09 -14.30
CA ALA A 558 -15.62 -8.54 -15.34
C ALA A 558 -14.15 -8.74 -14.98
N VAL A 559 -13.34 -9.16 -15.94
CA VAL A 559 -11.89 -9.24 -15.82
C VAL A 559 -11.30 -7.98 -16.45
N LEU A 560 -10.80 -7.09 -15.60
CA LEU A 560 -10.06 -5.91 -16.01
C LEU A 560 -8.57 -6.14 -15.81
N ASP A 561 -7.76 -5.22 -16.34
CA ASP A 561 -6.31 -5.33 -16.23
C ASP A 561 -5.84 -5.42 -14.78
N ASP A 562 -6.53 -4.81 -13.81
CA ASP A 562 -6.17 -4.81 -12.39
C ASP A 562 -6.74 -6.00 -11.59
N GLY A 563 -7.65 -6.78 -12.15
CA GLY A 563 -8.14 -8.00 -11.52
C GLY A 563 -9.59 -8.35 -11.84
N LEU A 564 -10.26 -8.97 -10.86
CA LEU A 564 -11.62 -9.46 -10.98
C LEU A 564 -12.62 -8.50 -10.32
N HIS A 565 -13.57 -7.98 -11.09
CA HIS A 565 -14.54 -6.98 -10.64
C HIS A 565 -15.94 -7.57 -10.61
N THR A 566 -16.71 -7.25 -9.58
CA THR A 566 -18.11 -7.65 -9.46
C THR A 566 -18.91 -6.60 -8.69
N PRO A 567 -20.22 -6.46 -8.95
CA PRO A 567 -21.08 -5.53 -8.22
C PRO A 567 -21.00 -5.73 -6.69
N ALA A 568 -20.91 -4.62 -5.95
CA ALA A 568 -20.89 -4.61 -4.48
C ALA A 568 -22.21 -5.11 -3.87
N LEU A 569 -22.13 -5.66 -2.65
CA LEU A 569 -23.31 -6.04 -1.87
C LEU A 569 -23.89 -4.83 -1.11
N ASP A 570 -24.38 -3.84 -1.85
CA ASP A 570 -24.99 -2.62 -1.31
C ASP A 570 -26.51 -2.72 -1.06
N GLY A 571 -27.04 -3.93 -1.22
CA GLY A 571 -28.45 -4.26 -1.02
C GLY A 571 -29.28 -4.36 -2.29
N ARG A 572 -28.73 -4.02 -3.46
CA ARG A 572 -29.43 -4.08 -4.77
C ARG A 572 -29.29 -5.43 -5.49
N VAL A 573 -28.32 -6.25 -5.09
CA VAL A 573 -27.98 -7.54 -5.70
C VAL A 573 -28.08 -8.71 -4.72
N LEU A 574 -28.29 -9.92 -5.24
CA LEU A 574 -28.32 -11.12 -4.42
C LEU A 574 -26.90 -11.50 -3.94
N PRO A 575 -26.68 -11.79 -2.64
CA PRO A 575 -25.43 -12.38 -2.16
C PRO A 575 -25.30 -13.83 -2.67
N GLY A 576 -24.74 -14.00 -3.87
CA GLY A 576 -24.56 -15.28 -4.55
C GLY A 576 -23.67 -16.27 -3.79
N THR A 577 -24.11 -17.51 -3.55
CA THR A 577 -23.26 -18.56 -2.96
C THR A 577 -22.09 -18.92 -3.88
N THR A 578 -22.34 -19.11 -5.17
CA THR A 578 -21.28 -19.32 -6.17
C THR A 578 -20.41 -18.09 -6.35
N ARG A 579 -20.99 -16.87 -6.28
CA ARG A 579 -20.22 -15.62 -6.28
C ARG A 579 -19.19 -15.61 -5.15
N ALA A 580 -19.62 -15.88 -3.90
CA ALA A 580 -18.73 -15.95 -2.75
C ALA A 580 -17.62 -16.99 -2.94
N ARG A 581 -17.96 -18.18 -3.44
CA ARG A 581 -16.96 -19.22 -3.75
C ARG A 581 -15.95 -18.77 -4.81
N VAL A 582 -16.39 -18.12 -5.88
CA VAL A 582 -15.48 -17.62 -6.93
C VAL A 582 -14.55 -16.56 -6.38
N ILE A 583 -15.03 -15.68 -5.50
CA ILE A 583 -14.18 -14.71 -4.80
C ILE A 583 -13.13 -15.42 -3.95
N GLU A 584 -13.49 -16.43 -3.16
CA GLU A 584 -12.54 -17.24 -2.39
C GLU A 584 -11.47 -17.89 -3.28
N LEU A 585 -11.89 -18.48 -4.41
CA LEU A 585 -11.00 -19.14 -5.37
C LEU A 585 -10.07 -18.14 -6.03
N ALA A 586 -10.57 -16.99 -6.46
CA ALA A 586 -9.76 -15.92 -7.06
C ALA A 586 -8.68 -15.44 -6.08
N LEU A 587 -9.06 -15.15 -4.83
CA LEU A 587 -8.13 -14.78 -3.77
C LEU A 587 -7.10 -15.89 -3.49
N GLY A 588 -7.54 -17.16 -3.46
CA GLY A 588 -6.66 -18.31 -3.30
C GLY A 588 -5.69 -18.54 -4.46
N LEU A 589 -6.03 -18.05 -5.66
CA LEU A 589 -5.18 -18.03 -6.85
C LEU A 589 -4.29 -16.78 -6.94
N GLY A 590 -4.37 -15.87 -5.95
CA GLY A 590 -3.63 -14.62 -5.89
C GLY A 590 -4.20 -13.50 -6.77
N VAL A 591 -5.43 -13.65 -7.27
CA VAL A 591 -6.09 -12.68 -8.16
C VAL A 591 -6.83 -11.64 -7.30
N PRO A 592 -6.53 -10.33 -7.45
CA PRO A 592 -7.27 -9.28 -6.76
C PRO A 592 -8.75 -9.30 -7.11
N VAL A 593 -9.60 -9.04 -6.12
CA VAL A 593 -11.06 -8.96 -6.31
C VAL A 593 -11.57 -7.60 -5.82
N PHE A 594 -12.28 -6.90 -6.69
CA PHE A 594 -12.88 -5.60 -6.39
C PHE A 594 -14.40 -5.71 -6.38
N GLN A 595 -15.01 -5.29 -5.27
CA GLN A 595 -16.46 -5.25 -5.10
C GLN A 595 -16.88 -3.78 -5.03
N HIS A 596 -17.41 -3.24 -6.13
CA HIS A 596 -17.82 -1.84 -6.24
C HIS A 596 -19.03 -1.68 -7.16
N ARG A 597 -19.52 -0.45 -7.34
CA ARG A 597 -20.53 -0.15 -8.36
C ARG A 597 -19.88 -0.29 -9.74
N LEU A 598 -20.21 -1.38 -10.43
CA LEU A 598 -19.72 -1.69 -11.77
C LEU A 598 -20.67 -1.05 -12.79
N THR A 599 -20.18 -0.59 -13.93
CA THR A 599 -20.98 0.02 -15.00
C THR A 599 -20.89 -0.78 -16.31
N THR A 600 -21.76 -0.47 -17.25
CA THR A 600 -21.65 -1.05 -18.61
C THR A 600 -20.40 -0.60 -19.35
N ALA A 601 -19.85 0.59 -19.03
CA ALA A 601 -18.56 1.02 -19.55
C ALA A 601 -17.42 0.14 -19.03
N ASP A 602 -17.45 -0.24 -17.74
CA ASP A 602 -16.48 -1.17 -17.18
C ASP A 602 -16.56 -2.55 -17.83
N LEU A 603 -17.78 -3.04 -18.11
CA LEU A 603 -17.95 -4.28 -18.89
C LEU A 603 -17.35 -4.14 -20.29
N ALA A 604 -17.59 -3.02 -20.98
CA ALA A 604 -17.05 -2.79 -22.32
C ALA A 604 -15.50 -2.74 -22.34
N ALA A 605 -14.89 -2.25 -21.26
CA ALA A 605 -13.44 -2.25 -21.06
C ALA A 605 -12.88 -3.62 -20.61
N ALA A 606 -13.74 -4.56 -20.20
CA ALA A 606 -13.33 -5.86 -19.73
C ALA A 606 -12.72 -6.71 -20.84
N THR A 607 -11.73 -7.51 -20.46
CA THR A 607 -11.02 -8.45 -21.34
C THR A 607 -11.73 -9.80 -21.39
N GLU A 608 -12.38 -10.16 -20.29
CA GLU A 608 -13.26 -11.31 -20.16
C GLU A 608 -14.49 -10.92 -19.32
N VAL A 609 -15.65 -11.47 -19.64
CA VAL A 609 -16.84 -11.37 -18.79
C VAL A 609 -17.36 -12.78 -18.55
N PHE A 610 -17.79 -13.06 -17.32
CA PHE A 610 -18.44 -14.34 -17.00
C PHE A 610 -19.55 -14.15 -15.98
N ALA A 611 -20.44 -15.14 -15.92
CA ALA A 611 -21.52 -15.19 -14.96
C ALA A 611 -21.41 -16.43 -14.08
N THR A 612 -21.88 -16.33 -12.84
CA THR A 612 -21.81 -17.42 -11.85
C THR A 612 -23.20 -17.87 -11.43
N ASN A 613 -23.44 -19.18 -11.50
CA ASN A 613 -24.73 -19.77 -11.14
C ASN A 613 -24.54 -21.10 -10.40
N ALA A 614 -25.33 -21.35 -9.36
CA ALA A 614 -25.22 -22.58 -8.56
C ALA A 614 -25.33 -23.88 -9.37
N LEU A 615 -26.17 -23.92 -10.41
CA LEU A 615 -26.40 -25.09 -11.24
C LEU A 615 -25.31 -25.32 -12.29
N ARG A 616 -24.73 -24.22 -12.80
CA ARG A 616 -23.84 -24.23 -13.97
C ARG A 616 -22.38 -23.92 -13.65
N GLY A 617 -22.11 -23.37 -12.46
CA GLY A 617 -20.80 -22.88 -12.06
C GLY A 617 -20.48 -21.54 -12.72
N ILE A 618 -19.25 -21.40 -13.19
CA ILE A 618 -18.77 -20.26 -13.98
C ILE A 618 -19.10 -20.52 -15.44
N VAL A 619 -19.77 -19.56 -16.09
CA VAL A 619 -20.13 -19.61 -17.51
C VAL A 619 -19.58 -18.36 -18.20
N PRO A 620 -18.74 -18.50 -19.24
CA PRO A 620 -18.28 -17.36 -20.02
C PRO A 620 -19.45 -16.57 -20.64
N VAL A 621 -19.31 -15.25 -20.69
CA VAL A 621 -20.22 -14.36 -21.42
C VAL A 621 -19.51 -13.93 -22.70
N THR A 622 -20.05 -14.32 -23.85
CA THR A 622 -19.43 -14.07 -25.16
C THR A 622 -19.91 -12.79 -25.82
N SER A 623 -21.09 -12.30 -25.44
CA SER A 623 -21.61 -11.03 -25.94
C SER A 623 -22.58 -10.37 -24.98
N CYS A 624 -22.68 -9.05 -25.05
CA CYS A 624 -23.74 -8.28 -24.42
C CYS A 624 -24.22 -7.17 -25.38
N GLU A 625 -25.53 -7.20 -25.68
CA GLU A 625 -26.18 -6.26 -26.61
C GLU A 625 -25.86 -4.80 -26.26
N GLY A 626 -25.24 -4.08 -27.20
CA GLY A 626 -24.90 -2.65 -27.04
C GLY A 626 -23.75 -2.36 -26.05
N VAL A 627 -23.09 -3.39 -25.51
CA VAL A 627 -21.99 -3.24 -24.54
C VAL A 627 -20.68 -3.78 -25.11
N GLY A 628 -20.63 -5.04 -25.54
CA GLY A 628 -19.37 -5.64 -26.00
C GLY A 628 -19.46 -7.12 -26.35
N ALA A 629 -18.33 -7.67 -26.79
CA ALA A 629 -18.14 -9.10 -27.05
C ALA A 629 -16.77 -9.53 -26.54
N TRP A 630 -16.70 -10.72 -25.93
CA TRP A 630 -15.52 -11.18 -25.21
C TRP A 630 -15.20 -12.64 -25.54
N PRO A 631 -13.92 -13.02 -25.52
CA PRO A 631 -13.54 -14.43 -25.57
C PRO A 631 -13.88 -15.13 -24.24
N ALA A 632 -13.99 -16.46 -24.28
CA ALA A 632 -13.85 -17.27 -23.07
C ALA A 632 -12.38 -17.27 -22.66
N GLY A 633 -11.97 -16.27 -21.89
CA GLY A 633 -10.56 -16.02 -21.64
C GLY A 633 -9.93 -16.93 -20.57
N PRO A 634 -8.59 -16.86 -20.44
CA PRO A 634 -7.80 -17.77 -19.61
C PRO A 634 -8.11 -17.67 -18.12
N LEU A 635 -8.44 -16.49 -17.58
CA LEU A 635 -8.74 -16.36 -16.16
C LEU A 635 -10.08 -17.03 -15.82
N THR A 636 -11.09 -16.83 -16.68
CA THR A 636 -12.39 -17.49 -16.56
C THR A 636 -12.24 -19.01 -16.59
N ALA A 637 -11.43 -19.54 -17.52
CA ALA A 637 -11.16 -20.97 -17.61
C ALA A 637 -10.47 -21.51 -16.34
N ARG A 638 -9.42 -20.83 -15.88
CA ARG A 638 -8.69 -21.20 -14.66
C ARG A 638 -9.58 -21.18 -13.41
N LEU A 639 -10.45 -20.17 -13.27
CA LEU A 639 -11.44 -20.11 -12.19
C LEU A 639 -12.47 -21.24 -12.30
N ALA A 640 -12.91 -21.57 -13.53
CA ALA A 640 -13.86 -22.66 -13.77
C ALA A 640 -13.25 -24.03 -13.39
N GLU A 641 -11.99 -24.27 -13.73
CA GLU A 641 -11.23 -25.47 -13.33
C GLU A 641 -11.07 -25.55 -11.81
N ALA A 642 -10.62 -24.46 -11.17
CA ALA A 642 -10.49 -24.39 -9.71
C ALA A 642 -11.83 -24.63 -9.00
N HIS A 643 -12.91 -24.08 -9.55
CA HIS A 643 -14.26 -24.28 -9.02
C HIS A 643 -14.77 -25.71 -9.21
N ALA A 644 -14.43 -26.36 -10.32
CA ALA A 644 -14.73 -27.78 -10.53
C ALA A 644 -13.97 -28.67 -9.52
N ALA A 645 -12.68 -28.43 -9.34
CA ALA A 645 -11.84 -29.13 -8.35
C ALA A 645 -12.28 -28.86 -6.90
N ALA A 646 -12.83 -27.68 -6.60
CA ALA A 646 -13.35 -27.39 -5.27
C ALA A 646 -14.61 -28.22 -4.95
N ARG A 647 -15.37 -28.62 -5.96
CA ARG A 647 -16.60 -29.41 -5.80
C ARG A 647 -16.36 -30.89 -5.53
N ASP A 648 -15.29 -31.46 -6.07
CA ASP A 648 -14.91 -32.86 -5.82
C ASP A 648 -14.00 -33.01 -4.58
N GLY A 649 -13.59 -31.89 -3.97
CA GLY A 649 -12.75 -31.85 -2.77
C GLY A 649 -11.25 -31.98 -3.05
N SER A 650 -10.83 -31.94 -4.32
CA SER A 650 -9.42 -31.99 -4.73
C SER A 650 -8.73 -30.63 -4.74
N TRP A 651 -9.50 -29.53 -4.62
CA TRP A 651 -8.92 -28.19 -4.50
C TRP A 651 -8.41 -27.92 -3.09
N HIS A 652 -7.15 -27.51 -3.01
CA HIS A 652 -6.53 -27.04 -1.78
C HIS A 652 -6.19 -25.54 -1.91
N PRO A 653 -6.61 -24.69 -0.96
CA PRO A 653 -6.12 -23.32 -0.89
C PRO A 653 -4.59 -23.34 -0.77
N GLY A 654 -3.89 -22.71 -1.70
CA GLY A 654 -2.43 -22.74 -1.77
C GLY A 654 -1.83 -23.81 -2.69
N ALA A 655 -2.64 -24.69 -3.29
CA ALA A 655 -2.24 -25.43 -4.49
C ALA A 655 -2.26 -24.46 -5.68
N ALA A 656 -1.26 -23.58 -5.74
CA ALA A 656 -0.80 -23.12 -7.04
C ALA A 656 -0.63 -24.36 -7.94
N PRO A 657 -0.88 -24.28 -9.27
CA PRO A 657 -0.56 -25.39 -10.16
C PRO A 657 0.84 -25.87 -9.80
N ALA A 658 1.01 -27.19 -9.65
CA ALA A 658 2.24 -27.85 -9.27
C ALA A 658 3.37 -27.46 -10.26
N THR A 659 3.91 -26.29 -10.02
CA THR A 659 5.16 -25.75 -10.48
C THR A 659 5.81 -25.47 -9.14
N GLY A 660 6.45 -26.51 -8.61
CA GLY A 660 7.13 -26.39 -7.33
C GLY A 660 7.96 -25.10 -7.36
N ARG A 661 8.07 -24.41 -6.22
CA ARG A 661 9.33 -23.71 -5.97
C ARG A 661 10.40 -24.68 -6.45
N SER A 662 11.24 -24.28 -7.41
CA SER A 662 12.35 -25.13 -7.85
C SER A 662 13.05 -25.57 -6.57
N THR A 663 12.88 -26.84 -6.21
CA THR A 663 13.57 -27.46 -5.07
C THR A 663 15.02 -27.75 -5.43
N ASP A 664 15.44 -27.35 -6.63
CA ASP A 664 16.82 -27.28 -7.05
C ASP A 664 17.32 -25.82 -6.88
N PRO A 665 17.97 -25.51 -5.75
CA PRO A 665 18.69 -24.25 -5.54
C PRO A 665 20.08 -24.25 -6.22
N SER A 666 20.48 -25.30 -6.93
CA SER A 666 21.79 -25.35 -7.56
C SER A 666 21.78 -24.58 -8.88
N LEU A 667 22.00 -23.27 -8.79
CA LEU A 667 22.45 -22.49 -9.95
C LEU A 667 23.84 -23.04 -10.39
N PRO A 668 24.09 -23.20 -11.70
CA PRO A 668 25.38 -23.62 -12.20
C PRO A 668 26.44 -22.53 -11.91
N GLY A 669 27.27 -22.75 -10.90
CA GLY A 669 28.15 -21.71 -10.35
C GLY A 669 27.40 -20.66 -9.53
N ARG A 670 28.12 -19.79 -8.81
CA ARG A 670 27.50 -18.63 -8.15
C ARG A 670 27.41 -17.48 -9.16
N PRO A 671 26.22 -17.06 -9.63
CA PRO A 671 26.13 -15.92 -10.52
C PRO A 671 26.63 -14.67 -9.83
N ARG A 672 27.42 -13.86 -10.53
CA ARG A 672 27.75 -12.50 -10.12
C ARG A 672 26.98 -11.52 -11.01
N VAL A 673 26.15 -10.68 -10.40
CA VAL A 673 25.16 -9.83 -11.06
C VAL A 673 25.51 -8.37 -10.84
N LEU A 674 25.67 -7.63 -11.93
CA LEU A 674 25.78 -6.18 -11.90
C LEU A 674 24.38 -5.56 -11.97
N PHE A 675 24.06 -4.69 -11.01
CA PHE A 675 22.89 -3.82 -11.05
C PHE A 675 23.33 -2.42 -11.44
N VAL A 676 22.77 -1.91 -12.53
CA VAL A 676 22.86 -0.48 -12.90
C VAL A 676 21.65 0.22 -12.29
N ASP A 677 21.87 0.93 -11.20
CA ASP A 677 20.86 1.68 -10.46
C ASP A 677 20.59 3.03 -11.15
N ASN A 678 19.39 3.17 -11.69
CA ASN A 678 18.88 4.41 -12.26
C ASN A 678 18.15 5.27 -11.21
N TYR A 679 18.65 5.32 -9.97
CA TYR A 679 18.09 6.10 -8.86
C TYR A 679 16.65 5.70 -8.47
N ASP A 680 16.33 4.42 -8.57
CA ASP A 680 15.01 3.92 -8.23
C ASP A 680 14.86 3.56 -6.74
N SER A 681 13.62 3.62 -6.28
CA SER A 681 13.27 3.32 -4.90
C SER A 681 12.99 1.84 -4.61
N PHE A 682 13.21 0.95 -5.57
CA PHE A 682 12.97 -0.50 -5.43
C PHE A 682 14.17 -1.37 -5.82
N VAL A 683 15.29 -0.80 -6.31
CA VAL A 683 16.47 -1.58 -6.75
C VAL A 683 16.97 -2.56 -5.68
N PHE A 684 17.04 -2.15 -4.43
CA PHE A 684 17.53 -3.04 -3.37
C PHE A 684 16.55 -4.17 -3.04
N ASN A 685 15.26 -4.05 -3.39
CA ASN A 685 14.36 -5.21 -3.33
C ASN A 685 14.74 -6.26 -4.39
N LEU A 686 15.10 -5.83 -5.60
CA LEU A 686 15.63 -6.75 -6.64
C LEU A 686 16.95 -7.39 -6.18
N VAL A 687 17.87 -6.60 -5.63
CA VAL A 687 19.16 -7.06 -5.12
C VAL A 687 18.97 -8.11 -4.02
N GLN A 688 18.06 -7.85 -3.06
CA GLN A 688 17.72 -8.79 -1.99
C GLN A 688 17.17 -10.11 -2.56
N TYR A 689 16.21 -10.05 -3.50
CA TYR A 689 15.66 -11.26 -4.12
C TYR A 689 16.70 -12.06 -4.92
N VAL A 690 17.58 -11.38 -5.65
CA VAL A 690 18.68 -12.03 -6.39
C VAL A 690 19.71 -12.63 -5.42
N GLY A 691 20.01 -11.96 -4.31
CA GLY A 691 20.85 -12.48 -3.24
C GLY A 691 20.25 -13.70 -2.53
N GLU A 692 18.94 -13.71 -2.29
CA GLU A 692 18.20 -14.88 -1.76
C GLU A 692 18.31 -16.11 -2.68
N LEU A 693 18.41 -15.88 -3.99
CA LEU A 693 18.63 -16.92 -4.99
C LEU A 693 20.09 -17.39 -5.06
N GLY A 694 20.99 -16.83 -4.23
CA GLY A 694 22.37 -17.27 -4.09
C GLY A 694 23.37 -16.57 -5.00
N ALA A 695 22.98 -15.48 -5.65
CA ALA A 695 23.87 -14.68 -6.48
C ALA A 695 24.66 -13.64 -5.66
N GLU A 696 25.89 -13.36 -6.10
CA GLU A 696 26.68 -12.23 -5.63
C GLU A 696 26.27 -10.98 -6.41
N THR A 697 26.05 -9.86 -5.72
CA THR A 697 25.48 -8.65 -6.33
C THR A 697 26.39 -7.46 -6.14
N GLU A 698 26.52 -6.65 -7.19
CA GLU A 698 27.19 -5.36 -7.13
C GLU A 698 26.27 -4.30 -7.73
N VAL A 699 26.08 -3.19 -7.02
CA VAL A 699 25.19 -2.10 -7.43
C VAL A 699 26.02 -0.87 -7.75
N VAL A 700 25.80 -0.29 -8.92
CA VAL A 700 26.50 0.90 -9.39
C VAL A 700 25.47 1.88 -9.92
N ARG A 701 25.51 3.14 -9.47
CA ARG A 701 24.66 4.20 -10.02
C ARG A 701 25.01 4.44 -11.48
N ASN A 702 24.02 4.79 -12.28
CA ASN A 702 24.14 4.91 -13.74
C ASN A 702 25.11 6.03 -14.23
N ASP A 703 25.69 6.79 -13.32
CA ASP A 703 26.63 7.90 -13.53
C ASP A 703 27.95 7.75 -12.73
N ALA A 704 28.10 6.67 -11.95
CA ALA A 704 29.23 6.50 -11.02
C ALA A 704 30.45 5.77 -11.61
N ALA A 705 30.31 5.10 -12.77
CA ALA A 705 31.40 4.36 -13.40
C ALA A 705 31.29 4.36 -14.94
N SER A 706 32.41 4.08 -15.62
CA SER A 706 32.41 3.87 -17.07
C SER A 706 32.06 2.41 -17.41
N VAL A 707 31.47 2.17 -18.59
CA VAL A 707 31.16 0.81 -19.04
C VAL A 707 32.44 -0.01 -19.30
N ASP A 708 33.55 0.65 -19.66
CA ASP A 708 34.85 -0.01 -19.84
C ASP A 708 35.35 -0.63 -18.53
N ASP A 709 35.24 0.10 -17.42
CA ASP A 709 35.65 -0.41 -16.11
C ASP A 709 34.77 -1.60 -15.69
N LEU A 710 33.45 -1.48 -15.87
CA LEU A 710 32.49 -2.52 -15.51
C LEU A 710 32.69 -3.83 -16.28
N LEU A 711 33.10 -3.76 -17.55
CA LEU A 711 33.38 -4.96 -18.35
C LEU A 711 34.57 -5.79 -17.81
N THR A 712 35.48 -5.16 -17.07
CA THR A 712 36.58 -5.87 -16.40
C THR A 712 36.15 -6.59 -15.12
N GLY A 713 34.93 -6.33 -14.65
CA GLY A 713 34.39 -6.83 -13.39
C GLY A 713 34.06 -8.32 -13.40
N GLY A 714 34.07 -9.03 -14.52
CA GLY A 714 33.78 -10.48 -14.54
C GLY A 714 32.34 -10.83 -14.17
N PHE A 715 31.39 -9.93 -14.46
CA PHE A 715 29.97 -10.15 -14.24
C PHE A 715 29.42 -11.23 -15.18
N THR A 716 28.56 -12.08 -14.64
CA THR A 716 27.89 -13.15 -15.39
C THR A 716 26.51 -12.75 -15.91
N HIS A 717 25.92 -11.73 -15.30
CA HIS A 717 24.57 -11.23 -15.58
C HIS A 717 24.53 -9.73 -15.30
N VAL A 718 23.62 -9.03 -15.98
CA VAL A 718 23.36 -7.61 -15.75
C VAL A 718 21.87 -7.37 -15.58
N VAL A 719 21.52 -6.55 -14.59
CA VAL A 719 20.19 -5.99 -14.41
C VAL A 719 20.26 -4.48 -14.58
N VAL A 720 19.50 -3.95 -15.54
CA VAL A 720 19.26 -2.50 -15.65
C VAL A 720 17.98 -2.22 -14.87
N SER A 721 18.11 -1.47 -13.78
CA SER A 721 17.04 -1.28 -12.82
C SER A 721 15.90 -0.41 -13.38
N PRO A 722 14.76 -0.35 -12.67
CA PRO A 722 13.80 0.75 -12.82
C PRO A 722 14.46 2.10 -12.52
N GLY A 723 13.74 3.20 -12.78
CA GLY A 723 14.22 4.56 -12.53
C GLY A 723 13.17 5.60 -12.93
N PRO A 724 13.34 6.85 -12.50
CA PRO A 724 12.54 7.96 -12.96
C PRO A 724 12.94 8.38 -14.39
N GLY A 725 12.05 9.13 -15.04
CA GLY A 725 12.32 9.79 -16.32
C GLY A 725 12.26 8.86 -17.52
N THR A 726 13.05 9.17 -18.55
CA THR A 726 13.04 8.49 -19.84
C THR A 726 14.35 7.73 -20.07
N PRO A 727 14.42 6.81 -21.06
CA PRO A 727 15.68 6.16 -21.40
C PRO A 727 16.86 7.11 -21.70
N ALA A 728 16.58 8.33 -22.17
CA ALA A 728 17.61 9.34 -22.41
C ALA A 728 18.29 9.84 -21.13
N ASP A 729 17.60 9.73 -19.98
CA ASP A 729 18.08 10.16 -18.67
C ASP A 729 18.80 9.02 -17.92
N ALA A 730 18.81 7.79 -18.47
CA ALA A 730 19.28 6.59 -17.81
C ALA A 730 20.82 6.39 -17.81
N GLY A 731 21.59 7.47 -17.94
CA GLY A 731 23.05 7.46 -17.86
C GLY A 731 23.70 6.40 -18.78
N ILE A 732 24.58 5.57 -18.21
CA ILE A 732 25.27 4.50 -18.95
C ILE A 732 24.38 3.33 -19.39
N SER A 733 23.12 3.25 -18.95
CA SER A 733 22.26 2.08 -19.14
C SER A 733 22.12 1.65 -20.60
N ALA A 734 21.97 2.60 -21.52
CA ALA A 734 21.86 2.30 -22.94
C ALA A 734 23.16 1.71 -23.53
N GLU A 735 24.33 2.17 -23.07
CA GLU A 735 25.61 1.61 -23.46
C GLU A 735 25.82 0.21 -22.85
N VAL A 736 25.44 0.03 -21.58
CA VAL A 736 25.47 -1.26 -20.89
C VAL A 736 24.66 -2.31 -21.66
N VAL A 737 23.41 -2.00 -22.05
CA VAL A 737 22.57 -2.91 -22.85
C VAL A 737 23.28 -3.34 -24.15
N ARG A 738 23.88 -2.40 -24.88
CA ARG A 738 24.57 -2.69 -26.15
C ARG A 738 25.81 -3.55 -25.96
N ARG A 739 26.62 -3.27 -24.94
CA ARG A 739 27.95 -3.87 -24.76
C ARG A 739 27.91 -5.17 -23.98
N PHE A 740 27.14 -5.25 -22.89
CA PHE A 740 26.98 -6.48 -22.13
C PHE A 740 26.06 -7.48 -22.83
N GLY A 741 25.01 -7.00 -23.50
CA GLY A 741 23.98 -7.85 -24.11
C GLY A 741 24.48 -8.75 -25.24
N SER A 742 25.70 -8.57 -25.73
CA SER A 742 26.36 -9.48 -26.68
C SER A 742 27.11 -10.65 -26.02
N HIS A 743 27.34 -10.60 -24.70
CA HIS A 743 28.20 -11.52 -23.97
C HIS A 743 27.47 -12.27 -22.84
N VAL A 744 26.60 -11.56 -22.12
CA VAL A 744 25.94 -12.07 -20.91
C VAL A 744 24.45 -11.76 -20.91
N PRO A 745 23.63 -12.53 -20.17
CA PRO A 745 22.22 -12.20 -20.00
C PRO A 745 22.01 -10.82 -19.40
N VAL A 746 21.13 -10.03 -20.02
CA VAL A 746 20.72 -8.71 -19.55
C VAL A 746 19.20 -8.71 -19.30
N LEU A 747 18.80 -8.29 -18.11
CA LEU A 747 17.41 -8.04 -17.75
C LEU A 747 17.18 -6.54 -17.53
N GLY A 748 16.25 -5.94 -18.28
CA GLY A 748 15.76 -4.60 -18.00
C GLY A 748 14.45 -4.66 -17.22
N VAL A 749 14.33 -3.91 -16.13
CA VAL A 749 13.10 -3.82 -15.33
C VAL A 749 12.55 -2.40 -15.42
N CYS A 750 11.27 -2.25 -15.76
CA CYS A 750 10.58 -0.96 -15.92
C CYS A 750 11.34 0.04 -16.83
N LEU A 751 12.03 1.05 -16.30
CA LEU A 751 12.90 1.93 -17.11
C LEU A 751 13.95 1.12 -17.87
N GLY A 752 14.56 0.10 -17.28
CA GLY A 752 15.49 -0.79 -17.99
C GLY A 752 14.83 -1.52 -19.17
N HIS A 753 13.56 -1.90 -19.07
CA HIS A 753 12.78 -2.46 -20.19
C HIS A 753 12.59 -1.44 -21.30
N GLN A 754 12.31 -0.18 -20.94
CA GLN A 754 12.15 0.93 -21.87
C GLN A 754 13.48 1.28 -22.57
N VAL A 755 14.60 1.27 -21.84
CA VAL A 755 15.95 1.44 -22.39
C VAL A 755 16.25 0.36 -23.42
N ILE A 756 15.92 -0.90 -23.14
CA ILE A 756 16.09 -1.98 -24.13
C ILE A 756 15.23 -1.71 -25.37
N GLY A 757 13.96 -1.33 -25.19
CA GLY A 757 13.07 -0.96 -26.28
C GLY A 757 13.69 0.11 -27.18
N GLU A 758 14.11 1.23 -26.60
CA GLU A 758 14.67 2.37 -27.34
C GLU A 758 16.01 2.04 -28.01
N VAL A 759 16.92 1.32 -27.33
CA VAL A 759 18.22 0.91 -27.87
C VAL A 759 18.08 0.15 -29.19
N PHE A 760 17.03 -0.66 -29.32
CA PHE A 760 16.79 -1.46 -30.53
C PHE A 760 15.81 -0.81 -31.51
N GLY A 761 15.24 0.36 -31.20
CA GLY A 761 14.44 1.18 -32.11
C GLY A 761 12.93 1.17 -31.89
N ALA A 762 12.45 0.68 -30.73
CA ALA A 762 11.06 0.87 -30.31
C ALA A 762 10.85 2.32 -29.80
N ARG A 763 9.59 2.77 -29.73
CA ARG A 763 9.24 4.09 -29.16
C ARG A 763 8.81 3.96 -27.72
N VAL A 764 9.24 4.89 -26.87
CA VAL A 764 8.71 5.05 -25.51
C VAL A 764 7.72 6.21 -25.49
N VAL A 765 6.50 5.94 -25.08
CA VAL A 765 5.39 6.91 -25.09
C VAL A 765 4.69 6.91 -23.73
N ARG A 766 3.89 7.96 -23.48
CA ARG A 766 3.04 8.01 -22.29
C ARG A 766 1.95 6.94 -22.38
N ALA A 767 1.75 6.23 -21.28
CA ALA A 767 0.62 5.33 -21.12
C ALA A 767 -0.69 6.14 -21.14
N GLU A 768 -1.72 5.57 -21.75
CA GLU A 768 -3.08 6.16 -21.71
C GLU A 768 -3.59 6.28 -20.26
N GLN A 769 -3.27 5.28 -19.43
CA GLN A 769 -3.59 5.27 -18.01
C GLN A 769 -2.32 5.03 -17.17
N VAL A 770 -2.09 5.94 -16.22
CA VAL A 770 -0.99 5.83 -15.24
C VAL A 770 -1.39 4.87 -14.12
N VAL A 771 -0.54 3.87 -13.86
CA VAL A 771 -0.80 2.81 -12.88
C VAL A 771 0.41 2.65 -11.97
N HIS A 772 0.29 3.16 -10.74
CA HIS A 772 1.32 3.10 -9.70
C HIS A 772 0.79 2.41 -8.45
N GLY A 773 1.57 1.47 -7.89
CA GLY A 773 1.21 0.75 -6.66
C GLY A 773 0.00 -0.17 -6.83
N LYS A 774 -0.37 -0.50 -8.06
CA LYS A 774 -1.49 -1.40 -8.39
C LYS A 774 -0.96 -2.64 -9.08
N SER A 775 -1.72 -3.73 -8.97
CA SER A 775 -1.42 -4.96 -9.69
C SER A 775 -2.09 -4.93 -11.06
N SER A 776 -1.55 -5.73 -11.99
CA SER A 776 -2.22 -6.07 -13.23
C SER A 776 -2.01 -7.54 -13.62
N LEU A 777 -2.97 -8.05 -14.37
CA LEU A 777 -2.95 -9.36 -15.02
C LEU A 777 -2.08 -9.27 -16.27
N VAL A 778 -0.98 -10.00 -16.26
CA VAL A 778 -0.01 -10.04 -17.36
C VAL A 778 -0.09 -11.39 -18.05
N HIS A 779 -0.54 -11.38 -19.30
CA HIS A 779 -0.71 -12.54 -20.16
C HIS A 779 0.57 -12.81 -20.94
N HIS A 780 1.01 -14.07 -20.95
CA HIS A 780 2.20 -14.52 -21.68
C HIS A 780 2.05 -15.97 -22.17
N GLU A 781 2.94 -16.38 -23.08
CA GLU A 781 3.00 -17.74 -23.63
C GLU A 781 4.14 -18.59 -23.02
N GLY A 782 4.76 -18.09 -21.94
CA GLY A 782 5.82 -18.81 -21.23
C GLY A 782 7.19 -18.69 -21.92
N ALA A 783 7.35 -17.68 -22.79
CA ALA A 783 8.63 -17.36 -23.41
C ALA A 783 9.56 -16.66 -22.41
N GLY A 784 10.85 -16.99 -22.49
CA GLY A 784 11.89 -16.25 -21.79
C GLY A 784 11.75 -16.31 -20.27
N VAL A 785 11.84 -15.16 -19.59
CA VAL A 785 11.76 -15.07 -18.12
C VAL A 785 10.40 -15.49 -17.55
N PHE A 786 9.37 -15.60 -18.41
CA PHE A 786 8.05 -16.10 -18.04
C PHE A 786 7.90 -17.63 -18.11
N ALA A 787 8.97 -18.35 -18.47
CA ALA A 787 8.92 -19.80 -18.61
C ALA A 787 8.51 -20.48 -17.28
N GLY A 788 7.49 -21.33 -17.34
CA GLY A 788 6.96 -22.05 -16.19
C GLY A 788 6.08 -21.23 -15.24
N LEU A 789 5.86 -19.93 -15.52
CA LEU A 789 4.97 -19.08 -14.72
C LEU A 789 3.50 -19.25 -15.15
N PRO A 790 2.53 -19.00 -14.24
CA PRO A 790 1.11 -19.01 -14.59
C PRO A 790 0.74 -17.81 -15.46
N SER A 791 -0.17 -18.02 -16.43
CA SER A 791 -0.72 -16.97 -17.28
C SER A 791 -2.26 -16.90 -17.11
N PRO A 792 -2.83 -15.73 -16.75
CA PRO A 792 -2.14 -14.48 -16.45
C PRO A 792 -1.35 -14.55 -15.14
N LEU A 793 -0.24 -13.80 -15.10
CA LEU A 793 0.57 -13.55 -13.92
C LEU A 793 0.16 -12.22 -13.28
N VAL A 794 -0.10 -12.22 -11.97
CA VAL A 794 -0.40 -11.00 -11.22
C VAL A 794 0.92 -10.28 -10.91
N CYS A 795 1.08 -9.07 -11.45
CA CYS A 795 2.31 -8.28 -11.38
C CYS A 795 2.04 -6.84 -10.93
N ALA A 796 2.96 -6.26 -10.16
CA ALA A 796 2.93 -4.84 -9.80
C ALA A 796 3.33 -3.93 -10.97
N ARG A 797 2.73 -2.75 -11.03
CA ARG A 797 3.05 -1.68 -11.99
C ARG A 797 3.37 -0.37 -11.27
N TYR A 798 4.46 0.26 -11.71
CA TYR A 798 4.90 1.59 -11.32
C TYR A 798 5.41 2.33 -12.55
N HIS A 799 4.58 2.50 -13.59
CA HIS A 799 5.04 3.17 -14.79
C HIS A 799 3.99 4.10 -15.42
N SER A 800 4.47 5.26 -15.85
CA SER A 800 3.73 6.24 -16.65
C SER A 800 4.05 6.14 -18.14
N LEU A 801 5.13 5.44 -18.50
CA LEU A 801 5.60 5.26 -19.86
C LEU A 801 5.51 3.79 -20.27
N VAL A 802 5.35 3.54 -21.56
CA VAL A 802 5.24 2.21 -22.17
C VAL A 802 6.00 2.15 -23.49
N VAL A 803 6.35 0.92 -23.92
CA VAL A 803 7.03 0.67 -25.20
C VAL A 803 6.00 0.31 -26.28
N GLU A 804 6.12 0.95 -27.44
CA GLU A 804 5.30 0.71 -28.63
C GLU A 804 6.16 0.62 -29.91
N ASP A 805 5.54 0.27 -31.04
CA ASP A 805 6.18 0.18 -32.35
C ASP A 805 7.46 -0.66 -32.38
N LEU A 806 7.38 -1.88 -31.82
CA LEU A 806 8.55 -2.73 -31.67
C LEU A 806 9.11 -3.14 -33.05
N PRO A 807 10.43 -3.00 -33.26
CA PRO A 807 11.10 -3.41 -34.49
C PRO A 807 11.13 -4.94 -34.59
N PRO A 808 11.36 -5.49 -35.80
CA PRO A 808 11.43 -6.95 -35.98
C PRO A 808 12.52 -7.66 -35.18
N THR A 809 13.52 -6.94 -34.67
CA THR A 809 14.59 -7.48 -33.81
C THR A 809 14.11 -7.82 -32.39
N LEU A 810 13.00 -7.21 -31.96
CA LEU A 810 12.36 -7.48 -30.67
C LEU A 810 11.12 -8.37 -30.87
N GLU A 811 10.85 -9.19 -29.87
CA GLU A 811 9.68 -10.04 -29.76
C GLU A 811 8.96 -9.71 -28.45
N VAL A 812 7.65 -9.48 -28.50
CA VAL A 812 6.84 -9.30 -27.30
C VAL A 812 6.61 -10.65 -26.63
N THR A 813 6.92 -10.74 -25.35
CA THR A 813 6.78 -11.97 -24.55
C THR A 813 5.60 -11.92 -23.58
N ALA A 814 5.12 -10.72 -23.23
CA ALA A 814 3.97 -10.55 -22.34
C ALA A 814 3.21 -9.23 -22.59
N ARG A 815 1.90 -9.22 -22.32
CA ARG A 815 1.02 -8.04 -22.43
C ARG A 815 -0.04 -7.99 -21.31
N THR A 816 -0.60 -6.82 -21.04
CA THR A 816 -1.91 -6.73 -20.34
C THR A 816 -3.04 -7.17 -21.28
N GLY A 817 -4.25 -7.35 -20.74
CA GLY A 817 -5.41 -7.66 -21.57
C GLY A 817 -5.81 -6.49 -22.48
N SER A 818 -5.55 -5.24 -22.07
CA SER A 818 -5.66 -4.04 -22.92
C SER A 818 -4.57 -3.93 -24.01
N GLY A 819 -3.57 -4.81 -24.01
CA GLY A 819 -2.55 -4.90 -25.06
C GLY A 819 -1.24 -4.15 -24.77
N ILE A 820 -1.08 -3.52 -23.60
CA ILE A 820 0.16 -2.84 -23.20
C ILE A 820 1.29 -3.87 -23.12
N VAL A 821 2.45 -3.56 -23.74
CA VAL A 821 3.62 -4.43 -23.71
C VAL A 821 4.17 -4.51 -22.28
N MET A 822 4.22 -5.73 -21.72
CA MET A 822 4.72 -5.99 -20.37
C MET A 822 6.01 -6.79 -20.35
N GLY A 823 6.35 -7.43 -21.47
CA GLY A 823 7.57 -8.19 -21.64
C GLY A 823 8.05 -8.16 -23.07
N LEU A 824 9.37 -8.07 -23.27
CA LEU A 824 10.02 -8.19 -24.57
C LEU A 824 11.33 -8.96 -24.46
N ARG A 825 11.78 -9.51 -25.58
CA ARG A 825 13.12 -10.09 -25.71
C ARG A 825 13.75 -9.76 -27.05
N HIS A 826 15.07 -9.66 -27.09
CA HIS A 826 15.80 -9.64 -28.35
C HIS A 826 15.78 -11.05 -28.96
N ARG A 827 15.59 -11.14 -30.28
CA ARG A 827 15.45 -12.45 -30.96
C ARG A 827 16.71 -13.30 -30.96
N THR A 828 17.89 -12.67 -30.93
CA THR A 828 19.18 -13.36 -31.08
C THR A 828 20.16 -13.12 -29.93
N LEU A 829 19.91 -12.14 -29.08
CA LEU A 829 20.80 -11.76 -27.98
C LEU A 829 20.12 -12.16 -26.67
N PRO A 830 20.86 -12.51 -25.61
CA PRO A 830 20.30 -12.88 -24.31
C PRO A 830 19.78 -11.66 -23.53
N ILE A 831 19.01 -10.80 -24.17
CA ILE A 831 18.47 -9.55 -23.62
C ILE A 831 16.97 -9.67 -23.49
N GLU A 832 16.44 -9.48 -22.29
CA GLU A 832 15.00 -9.43 -22.03
C GLU A 832 14.65 -8.22 -21.17
N GLY A 833 13.43 -7.73 -21.33
CA GLY A 833 12.91 -6.63 -20.53
C GLY A 833 11.53 -6.94 -20.01
N VAL A 834 11.25 -6.59 -18.76
CA VAL A 834 9.91 -6.65 -18.15
C VAL A 834 9.50 -5.26 -17.68
N GLN A 835 8.31 -4.80 -18.07
CA GLN A 835 7.78 -3.51 -17.63
C GLN A 835 7.26 -3.55 -16.18
N VAL A 836 6.95 -4.76 -15.71
CA VAL A 836 6.50 -5.04 -14.34
C VAL A 836 7.66 -5.01 -13.34
N HIS A 837 7.31 -4.93 -12.05
CA HIS A 837 8.27 -4.96 -10.94
C HIS A 837 8.24 -6.32 -10.23
N PRO A 838 9.13 -7.28 -10.59
CA PRO A 838 9.15 -8.59 -9.95
C PRO A 838 9.47 -8.53 -8.44
N GLU A 839 10.13 -7.48 -7.99
CA GLU A 839 10.54 -7.27 -6.60
C GLU A 839 9.43 -6.77 -5.67
N SER A 840 8.34 -6.23 -6.23
CA SER A 840 7.23 -5.68 -5.44
C SER A 840 6.45 -6.77 -4.71
N ILE A 841 5.94 -6.44 -3.52
CA ILE A 841 5.07 -7.32 -2.75
C ILE A 841 3.75 -7.68 -3.46
N LEU A 842 3.34 -6.94 -4.50
CA LEU A 842 2.17 -7.26 -5.31
C LEU A 842 2.44 -8.27 -6.44
N THR A 843 3.71 -8.59 -6.72
CA THR A 843 4.04 -9.57 -7.78
C THR A 843 4.13 -10.98 -7.21
N SER A 844 3.15 -11.82 -7.56
CA SER A 844 2.97 -13.16 -6.96
C SER A 844 4.11 -14.16 -7.19
N ARG A 845 4.89 -14.01 -8.28
CA ARG A 845 5.94 -14.96 -8.71
C ARG A 845 7.24 -14.27 -9.12
N GLY A 846 7.56 -13.17 -8.46
CA GLY A 846 8.76 -12.37 -8.72
C GLY A 846 10.07 -13.15 -8.63
N HIS A 847 10.26 -13.91 -7.54
CA HIS A 847 11.43 -14.77 -7.36
C HIS A 847 11.58 -15.83 -8.46
N ASP A 848 10.48 -16.44 -8.89
CA ASP A 848 10.51 -17.50 -9.92
C ASP A 848 10.90 -16.91 -11.29
N LEU A 849 10.47 -15.68 -11.60
CA LEU A 849 10.89 -14.91 -12.77
C LEU A 849 12.40 -14.62 -12.73
N LEU A 850 12.89 -14.08 -11.62
CA LEU A 850 14.32 -13.77 -11.44
C LEU A 850 15.19 -15.05 -11.46
N ALA A 851 14.72 -16.14 -10.86
CA ALA A 851 15.41 -17.43 -10.91
C ALA A 851 15.52 -17.96 -12.36
N THR A 852 14.49 -17.74 -13.18
CA THR A 852 14.51 -18.10 -14.61
C THR A 852 15.51 -17.25 -15.40
N PHE A 853 15.68 -15.99 -15.03
CA PHE A 853 16.74 -15.14 -15.58
C PHE A 853 18.14 -15.67 -15.19
N LEU A 854 18.39 -15.94 -13.91
CA LEU A 854 19.71 -16.38 -13.40
C LEU A 854 20.15 -17.77 -13.88
N ARG A 855 19.21 -18.63 -14.30
CA ARG A 855 19.52 -19.95 -14.88
C ARG A 855 20.08 -19.89 -16.30
N ARG A 856 20.12 -18.71 -16.92
CA ARG A 856 20.60 -18.57 -18.30
C ARG A 856 22.12 -18.62 -18.33
N GLY A 857 22.66 -19.43 -19.24
CA GLY A 857 24.10 -19.50 -19.45
C GLY A 857 24.65 -18.24 -20.11
N THR A 858 25.94 -17.96 -19.87
CA THR A 858 26.69 -17.00 -20.68
C THR A 858 26.82 -17.52 -22.11
N ALA A 859 26.67 -16.66 -23.11
CA ALA A 859 27.01 -17.05 -24.47
C ALA A 859 28.51 -17.37 -24.47
N SER A 860 28.88 -18.59 -24.89
CA SER A 860 30.29 -18.97 -25.04
C SER A 860 30.96 -17.94 -25.95
N ALA A 861 31.93 -17.19 -25.41
CA ALA A 861 32.71 -16.22 -26.17
C ALA A 861 33.28 -16.91 -27.43
N PRO A 862 33.14 -16.30 -28.63
CA PRO A 862 33.88 -16.80 -29.77
C PRO A 862 35.37 -16.61 -29.48
N VAL A 863 36.10 -17.72 -29.51
CA VAL A 863 37.56 -17.81 -29.33
C VAL A 863 38.29 -16.89 -30.29
#